data_AF-A0AAG5DCZ7-F1
#
_entry.id   AF-A0AAG5DCZ7-F1
#
_cell.length_a   1.000
_cell.length_b   1.000
_cell.length_c   1.000
_cell.angle_alpha   90.00
_cell.angle_beta   90.00
_cell.angle_gamma   90.00
#
_symmetry.space_group_name_H-M   'P 1'
#
loop_
_entity.id
_entity.type
_entity.pdbx_description
1 polymer ?
#
loop_
_entity_poly.entity_id
_entity_poly.type
_entity_poly.pdbx_seq_one_letter_code
_entity_poly.pdbx_strand_id
1 'polypeptide(L)'
;MICTFKLTRTKNVENLKRSQYQNQSLVYIRMTVSAHDKLGKYSSNQHGDITTLVKIEQLRPIALRGSFAVYKHSANEIGFLHMDFRVGLCNSHYPVQFSRYVWKRLYLTITNHSMSSFHMFRLAVELIGRKAMMIESSVHRCGAISSAGVSLSKRQLCSSCPATSDRTLKEQNYENAVSTLNTFQSNYSVLQDSIKRKHQDDSKHISDITKFLDRIGIPLSRLDRLPVIHVSGSKGKGSTCAMVESILRNNGYRTGFFSSPHLVTVTERIRLDGVPIANERFAEHFWNIYNRLVTTRDCADDLPSYFCFLTIMAMEIFLHEKVDVGVIEVGIGGRYDSTNVLRNTQTVGITSLGLEHTQLLGETLEEIAWQKAGIIKPGCDVFTTLQPANALKVIQRECHQMKATLHITPIRLDEYDWVIKPALLNEACAAEELNTSLAVQIASNWIRRTRPNVLTVNSQTVPKNIAEGVDRCFWPGRLQRVAVGDRRTLYLDGAHTVESIDVCVRWFASKSLSHHHKLLIFNTTGERDSYKLLSILSRTIQFDAAFFTPNVAFSLATRADTVNHNFPVEQQLHRCEENCMLWQTQLCNRRGFRYDSVDSVFKQIEKMYPLASPHCDILITGSIHLLGAALTALKMEGYANNSS
;
A
#
# COMPACT_ATOMS: atom_id res chain seq x y z
N MET A 1 5.25 -32.88 37.12
CA MET A 1 5.03 -34.04 36.25
C MET A 1 6.20 -34.23 35.32
N ILE A 2 6.78 -35.44 35.31
CA ILE A 2 7.61 -35.92 34.20
C ILE A 2 6.70 -36.88 33.43
N CYS A 3 6.31 -36.51 32.21
CA CYS A 3 5.60 -37.40 31.30
C CYS A 3 6.63 -38.07 30.38
N THR A 4 6.71 -39.39 30.42
CA THR A 4 7.63 -40.17 29.59
C THR A 4 6.84 -40.76 28.43
N PHE A 5 7.21 -40.44 27.19
CA PHE A 5 6.58 -41.00 25.99
C PHE A 5 7.44 -42.13 25.42
N LYS A 6 6.84 -43.30 25.18
CA LYS A 6 7.49 -44.41 24.50
C LYS A 6 6.90 -44.56 23.10
N LEU A 7 7.67 -44.16 22.08
CA LEU A 7 7.37 -44.45 20.68
C LEU A 7 7.81 -45.88 20.40
N THR A 8 6.87 -46.82 20.42
CA THR A 8 7.12 -48.21 20.02
C THR A 8 6.71 -48.39 18.56
N ARG A 9 7.67 -48.69 17.68
CA ARG A 9 7.38 -49.20 16.35
C ARG A 9 6.94 -50.65 16.52
N THR A 10 5.65 -50.94 16.46
CA THR A 10 5.17 -52.32 16.36
C THR A 10 5.54 -52.86 14.99
N LYS A 11 6.61 -53.66 14.94
CA LYS A 11 6.82 -54.63 13.85
C LYS A 11 5.96 -55.85 14.18
N ASN A 12 5.20 -56.29 13.16
CA ASN A 12 4.45 -57.54 13.07
C ASN A 12 3.31 -57.72 14.08
N VAL A 13 2.08 -57.55 13.59
CA VAL A 13 0.97 -58.41 13.97
C VAL A 13 0.61 -59.20 12.71
N GLU A 14 1.15 -60.41 12.63
CA GLU A 14 0.60 -61.47 11.78
C GLU A 14 -0.81 -61.81 12.26
N ASN A 15 -1.68 -62.20 11.33
CA ASN A 15 -3.05 -62.69 11.51
C ASN A 15 -4.16 -61.65 11.71
N LEU A 16 -4.50 -60.94 10.63
CA LEU A 16 -5.89 -60.61 10.30
C LEU A 16 -6.11 -60.89 8.81
N LYS A 17 -7.14 -61.70 8.51
CA LYS A 17 -7.41 -62.30 7.20
C LYS A 17 -7.44 -61.25 6.07
N ARG A 18 -6.66 -61.53 5.02
CA ARG A 18 -6.80 -60.92 3.69
C ARG A 18 -8.21 -61.16 3.16
N SER A 19 -9.01 -60.11 3.00
CA SER A 19 -9.99 -60.06 1.92
C SER A 19 -10.33 -58.61 1.56
N GLN A 20 -9.97 -58.27 0.32
CA GLN A 20 -10.31 -57.08 -0.46
C GLN A 20 -9.64 -55.76 -0.01
N TYR A 21 -9.24 -54.96 -1.01
CA TYR A 21 -8.43 -53.73 -0.96
C TYR A 21 -6.90 -53.94 -0.98
N GLN A 22 -6.37 -54.14 -2.19
CA GLN A 22 -4.96 -53.91 -2.52
C GLN A 22 -4.70 -52.39 -2.66
N ASN A 23 -3.53 -51.94 -2.19
CA ASN A 23 -2.89 -50.64 -2.40
C ASN A 23 -3.34 -49.40 -1.59
N GLN A 24 -3.43 -49.48 -0.26
CA GLN A 24 -3.32 -48.30 0.61
C GLN A 24 -2.53 -48.60 1.89
N SER A 25 -1.50 -47.81 2.20
CA SER A 25 -0.76 -47.89 3.47
C SER A 25 -1.42 -46.97 4.50
N LEU A 26 -2.21 -47.54 5.41
CA LEU A 26 -2.72 -46.82 6.59
C LEU A 26 -1.68 -46.87 7.71
N VAL A 27 -1.31 -45.72 8.27
CA VAL A 27 -0.47 -45.63 9.46
C VAL A 27 -1.35 -45.29 10.65
N TYR A 28 -1.34 -46.16 11.66
CA TYR A 28 -2.03 -45.94 12.93
C TYR A 28 -1.08 -45.34 13.95
N ILE A 29 -1.47 -44.23 14.58
CA ILE A 29 -0.73 -43.61 15.68
C ILE A 29 -1.60 -43.70 16.93
N ARG A 30 -1.15 -44.46 17.93
CA ARG A 30 -1.75 -44.51 19.26
C ARG A 30 -0.96 -43.58 20.18
N MET A 31 -1.63 -42.57 20.74
CA MET A 31 -1.04 -41.70 21.76
C MET A 31 -1.69 -42.00 23.10
N THR A 32 -0.88 -42.41 24.08
CA THR A 32 -1.34 -42.63 25.46
C THR A 32 -0.65 -41.60 26.34
N VAL A 33 -1.43 -40.88 27.14
CA VAL A 33 -0.93 -39.86 28.06
C VAL A 33 -1.09 -40.39 29.48
N SER A 34 0.00 -40.39 30.25
CA SER A 34 -0.01 -40.74 31.68
C SER A 34 0.78 -39.71 32.48
N ALA A 35 0.23 -39.31 33.62
CA ALA A 35 0.73 -38.23 34.45
C ALA A 35 1.34 -38.77 35.75
N HIS A 36 2.53 -38.29 36.15
CA HIS A 36 3.20 -38.69 37.39
C HIS A 36 3.53 -37.50 38.30
N ASP A 37 3.24 -37.62 39.60
CA ASP A 37 3.56 -36.59 40.58
C ASP A 37 4.91 -36.80 41.30
N LYS A 38 5.50 -35.72 41.80
CA LYS A 38 6.94 -35.59 42.13
C LYS A 38 7.44 -36.35 43.38
N LEU A 39 6.65 -37.25 43.98
CA LEU A 39 7.05 -38.00 45.19
C LEU A 39 6.89 -39.53 45.10
N GLY A 40 6.76 -40.10 43.90
CA GLY A 40 6.98 -41.54 43.70
C GLY A 40 6.04 -42.49 44.46
N LYS A 41 4.77 -42.10 44.71
CA LYS A 41 3.73 -43.04 45.16
C LYS A 41 2.55 -43.05 44.18
N TYR A 42 2.24 -44.24 43.69
CA TYR A 42 1.09 -44.54 42.84
C TYR A 42 -0.22 -44.27 43.58
N SER A 43 -1.15 -43.54 42.96
CA SER A 43 -2.58 -43.83 43.15
C SER A 43 -3.45 -43.25 42.02
N SER A 44 -4.36 -44.10 41.55
CA SER A 44 -5.45 -43.90 40.57
C SER A 44 -5.06 -43.63 39.10
N ASN A 45 -5.11 -44.69 38.31
CA ASN A 45 -5.13 -44.67 36.84
C ASN A 45 -6.41 -43.99 36.34
N GLN A 46 -6.27 -42.86 35.64
CA GLN A 46 -7.25 -42.49 34.62
C GLN A 46 -6.55 -42.57 33.25
N HIS A 47 -6.90 -43.62 32.50
CA HIS A 47 -6.49 -43.78 31.11
C HIS A 47 -7.59 -43.21 30.22
N GLY A 48 -7.31 -42.08 29.56
CA GLY A 48 -8.08 -41.62 28.42
C GLY A 48 -7.38 -42.04 27.13
N ASP A 49 -7.98 -42.95 26.37
CA ASP A 49 -7.52 -43.30 25.02
C ASP A 49 -8.19 -42.34 24.01
N ILE A 50 -7.40 -41.49 23.35
CA ILE A 50 -7.86 -40.70 22.20
C ILE A 50 -7.22 -41.32 20.95
N THR A 51 -8.05 -41.97 20.13
CA THR A 51 -7.62 -42.52 18.84
C THR A 51 -8.07 -41.58 17.74
N THR A 52 -7.14 -40.95 17.02
CA THR A 52 -7.46 -40.11 15.85
C THR A 52 -6.88 -40.78 14.60
N LEU A 53 -7.74 -41.02 13.61
CA LEU A 53 -7.34 -41.53 12.29
C LEU A 53 -6.89 -40.35 11.41
N VAL A 54 -5.64 -40.36 10.97
CA VAL A 54 -5.12 -39.39 10.00
C VAL A 54 -4.79 -40.14 8.72
N LYS A 55 -5.53 -39.86 7.65
CA LYS A 55 -5.22 -40.35 6.30
C LYS A 55 -4.12 -39.47 5.72
N ILE A 56 -2.93 -40.04 5.48
CA ILE A 56 -1.82 -39.35 4.82
C ILE A 56 -1.65 -39.97 3.43
N GLU A 57 -2.13 -39.28 2.40
CA GLU A 57 -1.83 -39.65 1.02
C GLU A 57 -0.46 -39.08 0.65
N GLN A 58 0.49 -40.01 0.42
CA GLN A 58 1.84 -39.79 -0.10
C GLN A 58 2.67 -38.69 0.60
N LEU A 59 3.54 -39.07 1.54
CA LEU A 59 4.94 -38.62 1.63
C LEU A 59 5.67 -39.30 2.82
N ARG A 60 7.00 -39.31 2.74
CA ARG A 60 8.00 -40.06 3.54
C ARG A 60 7.94 -39.76 5.06
N PRO A 61 8.46 -40.67 5.93
CA PRO A 61 8.29 -40.58 7.38
C PRO A 61 8.95 -39.34 7.98
N ILE A 62 8.16 -38.56 8.74
CA ILE A 62 8.62 -37.39 9.51
C ILE A 62 8.84 -37.84 10.96
N ALA A 63 10.02 -37.57 11.52
CA ALA A 63 10.29 -37.76 12.95
C ALA A 63 10.02 -36.44 13.71
N LEU A 64 9.10 -36.49 14.68
CA LEU A 64 8.81 -35.36 15.57
C LEU A 64 9.52 -35.57 16.91
N ARG A 65 10.24 -34.57 17.39
CA ARG A 65 10.76 -34.49 18.78
C ARG A 65 10.42 -33.13 19.37
N GLY A 66 9.91 -33.12 20.59
CA GLY A 66 9.64 -31.92 21.37
C GLY A 66 9.98 -32.13 22.85
N SER A 67 10.25 -31.04 23.56
CA SER A 67 10.48 -30.99 25.01
C SER A 67 9.56 -29.93 25.62
N PHE A 68 9.11 -30.13 26.86
CA PHE A 68 8.18 -29.22 27.55
C PHE A 68 8.71 -28.83 28.93
N ALA A 69 8.38 -27.62 29.40
CA ALA A 69 8.60 -27.17 30.77
C ALA A 69 7.35 -26.47 31.31
N VAL A 70 7.02 -26.72 32.58
CA VAL A 70 5.87 -26.14 33.29
C VAL A 70 6.40 -25.37 34.50
N TYR A 71 6.02 -24.10 34.64
CA TYR A 71 6.36 -23.27 35.79
C TYR A 71 5.12 -22.99 36.64
N LYS A 72 5.27 -23.06 37.95
CA LYS A 72 4.23 -22.75 38.95
C LYS A 72 4.63 -21.44 39.64
N HIS A 73 3.83 -20.38 39.48
CA HIS A 73 3.90 -19.22 40.37
C HIS A 73 2.74 -19.27 41.36
N SER A 74 3.02 -18.92 42.60
CA SER A 74 2.22 -19.21 43.79
C SER A 74 0.80 -18.63 43.80
N ALA A 75 -0.14 -19.50 44.21
CA ALA A 75 -1.40 -19.24 44.92
C ALA A 75 -2.34 -18.15 44.37
N ASN A 76 -2.70 -18.26 43.09
CA ASN A 76 -4.07 -18.21 42.54
C ASN A 76 -3.96 -18.26 41.00
N GLU A 77 -4.83 -19.04 40.37
CA GLU A 77 -4.55 -19.87 39.20
C GLU A 77 -4.40 -19.13 37.86
N ILE A 78 -3.18 -19.11 37.30
CA ILE A 78 -2.91 -19.08 35.84
C ILE A 78 -1.71 -19.99 35.58
N GLY A 79 -1.91 -21.09 34.84
CA GLY A 79 -0.83 -21.96 34.37
C GLY A 79 -0.58 -21.76 32.88
N PHE A 80 0.67 -21.49 32.48
CA PHE A 80 1.05 -21.38 31.07
C PHE A 80 1.48 -22.74 30.52
N LEU A 81 0.92 -23.15 29.37
CA LEU A 81 1.37 -24.33 28.62
C LEU A 81 2.25 -23.87 27.46
N HIS A 82 3.53 -24.21 27.48
CA HIS A 82 4.45 -23.87 26.39
C HIS A 82 4.68 -25.11 25.52
N MET A 83 4.29 -25.05 24.24
CA MET A 83 4.54 -26.12 23.27
C MET A 83 5.50 -25.64 22.18
N ASP A 84 6.66 -26.28 22.07
CA ASP A 84 7.62 -26.06 20.97
C ASP A 84 7.62 -27.28 20.04
N PHE A 85 7.34 -27.05 18.75
CA PHE A 85 7.47 -28.06 17.71
C PHE A 85 8.73 -27.79 16.89
N ARG A 86 9.53 -28.84 16.63
CA ARG A 86 10.65 -28.78 15.68
C ARG A 86 10.38 -29.73 14.52
N VAL A 87 10.42 -29.20 13.30
CA VAL A 87 10.33 -29.95 12.06
C VAL A 87 11.65 -29.78 11.31
N GLY A 88 12.31 -30.88 10.97
CA GLY A 88 13.55 -30.88 10.19
C GLY A 88 13.42 -31.80 8.98
N LEU A 89 13.87 -31.33 7.81
CA LEU A 89 14.04 -32.14 6.60
C LEU A 89 15.50 -32.62 6.56
N CYS A 90 15.71 -33.92 6.36
CA CYS A 90 17.03 -34.52 6.24
C CYS A 90 17.21 -35.01 4.79
N ASN A 91 18.16 -34.43 4.05
CA ASN A 91 18.57 -34.94 2.74
C ASN A 91 19.88 -35.71 2.87
N SER A 92 19.89 -36.96 2.41
CA SER A 92 21.09 -37.77 2.26
C SER A 92 21.63 -37.60 0.84
N HIS A 93 22.59 -36.69 0.64
CA HIS A 93 23.79 -36.84 -0.21
C HIS A 93 24.50 -35.48 -0.38
N TYR A 94 25.79 -35.48 -0.04
CA TYR A 94 26.82 -34.42 -0.07
C TYR A 94 26.99 -33.48 1.15
N PRO A 95 28.25 -33.17 1.55
CA PRO A 95 28.57 -32.30 2.69
C PRO A 95 28.84 -30.85 2.24
N VAL A 96 28.56 -29.90 3.14
CA VAL A 96 29.17 -28.56 3.34
C VAL A 96 28.14 -27.42 3.53
N GLN A 97 28.27 -26.81 4.72
CA GLN A 97 27.84 -25.49 5.25
C GLN A 97 26.36 -25.14 5.47
N PHE A 98 26.04 -24.96 6.77
CA PHE A 98 24.76 -24.56 7.35
C PHE A 98 24.45 -23.07 7.20
N SER A 99 23.20 -22.74 6.84
CA SER A 99 22.35 -21.65 7.41
C SER A 99 20.98 -21.69 6.68
N ARG A 100 19.76 -21.56 7.22
CA ARG A 100 19.16 -21.12 8.49
C ARG A 100 17.73 -21.74 8.57
N TYR A 101 17.30 -22.14 9.77
CA TYR A 101 15.96 -22.68 10.06
C TYR A 101 14.90 -21.59 10.29
N VAL A 102 13.64 -21.84 9.94
CA VAL A 102 12.48 -20.97 10.28
C VAL A 102 11.86 -21.45 11.59
N TRP A 103 11.78 -20.57 12.59
CA TRP A 103 11.15 -20.82 13.88
C TRP A 103 9.77 -20.16 13.91
N LYS A 104 8.72 -20.88 14.31
CA LYS A 104 7.42 -20.25 14.63
C LYS A 104 6.94 -20.76 16.00
N ARG A 105 6.83 -19.83 16.96
CA ARG A 105 6.18 -20.05 18.25
C ARG A 105 4.69 -19.79 18.13
N LEU A 106 3.88 -20.62 18.78
CA LEU A 106 2.46 -20.39 18.94
C LEU A 106 2.19 -20.20 20.45
N TYR A 107 1.55 -19.10 20.83
CA TYR A 107 1.12 -18.85 22.20
C TYR A 107 -0.38 -19.09 22.31
N LEU A 108 -0.80 -19.92 23.26
CA LEU A 108 -2.22 -20.13 23.57
C LEU A 108 -2.45 -19.86 25.05
N THR A 109 -3.35 -18.94 25.37
CA THR A 109 -3.77 -18.62 26.73
C THR A 109 -5.18 -19.13 26.91
N ILE A 110 -5.41 -20.03 27.87
CA ILE A 110 -6.74 -20.55 28.19
C ILE A 110 -7.03 -20.17 29.64
N THR A 111 -7.96 -19.24 29.85
CA THR A 111 -8.56 -18.97 31.15
C THR A 111 -9.94 -19.61 31.16
N ASN A 112 -10.19 -20.48 32.14
CA ASN A 112 -11.40 -21.28 32.17
C ASN A 112 -12.47 -20.60 33.03
N HIS A 113 -13.71 -20.53 32.54
CA HIS A 113 -14.78 -21.37 33.07
C HIS A 113 -16.06 -21.23 32.23
N SER A 114 -16.68 -22.38 31.95
CA SER A 114 -18.01 -22.60 31.38
C SER A 114 -18.14 -22.81 29.86
N MET A 115 -19.06 -23.72 29.54
CA MET A 115 -19.32 -24.45 28.30
C MET A 115 -19.38 -23.63 26.99
N SER A 116 -18.23 -23.22 26.46
CA SER A 116 -18.09 -22.77 25.06
C SER A 116 -16.84 -23.33 24.36
N SER A 117 -16.04 -24.15 25.07
CA SER A 117 -14.77 -24.72 24.62
C SER A 117 -14.92 -25.75 23.48
N PHE A 118 -16.13 -26.28 23.26
CA PHE A 118 -16.40 -27.20 22.14
C PHE A 118 -16.65 -26.47 20.81
N HIS A 119 -17.18 -25.23 20.83
CA HIS A 119 -17.47 -24.46 19.61
C HIS A 119 -16.21 -23.80 19.06
N MET A 120 -15.31 -23.30 19.92
CA MET A 120 -14.01 -22.76 19.54
C MET A 120 -13.02 -23.85 19.06
N PHE A 121 -13.08 -25.05 19.64
CA PHE A 121 -12.31 -26.19 19.15
C PHE A 121 -12.86 -26.69 17.80
N ARG A 122 -14.19 -26.69 17.61
CA ARG A 122 -14.85 -27.02 16.33
C ARG A 122 -14.53 -25.99 15.24
N LEU A 123 -14.46 -24.69 15.57
CA LEU A 123 -14.04 -23.61 14.65
C LEU A 123 -12.55 -23.71 14.28
N ALA A 124 -11.68 -24.07 15.23
CA ALA A 124 -10.26 -24.30 14.95
C ALA A 124 -10.05 -25.52 14.04
N VAL A 125 -10.83 -26.59 14.22
CA VAL A 125 -10.82 -27.78 13.36
C VAL A 125 -11.51 -27.51 12.01
N GLU A 126 -12.58 -26.71 11.95
CA GLU A 126 -13.19 -26.24 10.68
C GLU A 126 -12.28 -25.27 9.91
N LEU A 127 -11.48 -24.43 10.57
CA LEU A 127 -10.49 -23.57 9.93
C LEU A 127 -9.32 -24.38 9.35
N ILE A 128 -8.95 -25.47 10.02
CA ILE A 128 -7.98 -26.45 9.50
C ILE A 128 -8.60 -27.26 8.35
N GLY A 129 -9.89 -27.63 8.43
CA GLY A 129 -10.64 -28.36 7.40
C GLY A 129 -10.97 -27.53 6.14
N ARG A 130 -11.34 -26.25 6.29
CA ARG A 130 -11.63 -25.33 5.16
C ARG A 130 -10.37 -24.97 4.36
N LYS A 131 -9.19 -25.03 4.97
CA LYS A 131 -7.91 -24.94 4.24
C LYS A 131 -7.52 -26.23 3.50
N ALA A 132 -8.10 -27.38 3.87
CA ALA A 132 -7.91 -28.63 3.15
C ALA A 132 -8.94 -28.84 2.01
N MET A 133 -10.12 -28.23 2.09
CA MET A 133 -11.20 -28.37 1.11
C MET A 133 -11.07 -27.49 -0.16
N MET A 134 -10.07 -26.62 -0.22
CA MET A 134 -9.75 -25.82 -1.43
C MET A 134 -8.98 -26.59 -2.51
N ILE A 135 -8.81 -27.91 -2.37
CA ILE A 135 -8.06 -28.76 -3.32
C ILE A 135 -8.99 -29.67 -4.15
N GLU A 136 -10.31 -29.70 -3.91
CA GLU A 136 -11.22 -30.70 -4.50
C GLU A 136 -12.32 -30.16 -5.44
N SER A 137 -12.18 -28.97 -6.04
CA SER A 137 -13.16 -28.43 -7.00
C SER A 137 -12.76 -28.50 -8.47
N SER A 138 -11.77 -29.32 -8.84
CA SER A 138 -11.25 -29.39 -10.20
C SER A 138 -11.16 -30.82 -10.76
N VAL A 139 -12.13 -31.70 -10.49
CA VAL A 139 -12.19 -33.02 -11.16
C VAL A 139 -13.64 -33.51 -11.30
N HIS A 140 -14.05 -33.75 -12.57
CA HIS A 140 -15.27 -34.43 -13.11
C HIS A 140 -16.41 -33.54 -13.64
N ARG A 141 -17.01 -33.78 -14.82
CA ARG A 141 -16.68 -34.49 -16.09
C ARG A 141 -17.87 -34.25 -17.05
N CYS A 142 -17.61 -34.27 -18.36
CA CYS A 142 -18.63 -34.43 -19.41
C CYS A 142 -19.55 -35.65 -19.21
N GLY A 143 -20.80 -35.57 -19.66
CA GLY A 143 -21.68 -36.71 -19.91
C GLY A 143 -23.13 -36.29 -20.17
N ALA A 144 -23.70 -36.71 -21.30
CA ALA A 144 -24.94 -36.21 -21.91
C ALA A 144 -26.21 -37.00 -21.52
N ILE A 145 -27.37 -36.47 -21.98
CA ILE A 145 -28.59 -37.15 -22.52
C ILE A 145 -29.94 -36.88 -21.80
N SER A 146 -30.86 -36.35 -22.64
CA SER A 146 -32.33 -36.52 -22.74
C SER A 146 -33.36 -35.75 -21.90
N SER A 147 -34.34 -35.30 -22.69
CA SER A 147 -35.65 -34.69 -22.49
C SER A 147 -36.64 -35.34 -21.51
N ALA A 148 -37.42 -34.51 -20.81
CA ALA A 148 -38.89 -34.47 -20.85
C ALA A 148 -39.40 -33.35 -19.91
N GLY A 149 -40.35 -32.55 -20.39
CA GLY A 149 -40.88 -31.39 -19.65
C GLY A 149 -42.05 -31.71 -18.74
N VAL A 150 -42.34 -30.80 -17.79
CA VAL A 150 -43.68 -30.48 -17.27
C VAL A 150 -43.70 -29.02 -16.82
N SER A 151 -44.70 -28.28 -17.30
CA SER A 151 -45.07 -26.90 -16.92
C SER A 151 -45.98 -26.85 -15.68
N LEU A 152 -46.07 -25.67 -15.04
CA LEU A 152 -47.16 -25.09 -14.19
C LEU A 152 -46.56 -24.51 -12.89
N SER A 153 -46.96 -23.38 -12.30
CA SER A 153 -47.75 -22.19 -12.67
C SER A 153 -47.55 -21.15 -11.55
N LYS A 154 -47.70 -19.86 -11.88
CA LYS A 154 -47.74 -18.65 -11.04
C LYS A 154 -48.12 -18.83 -9.55
N ARG A 155 -47.42 -18.12 -8.65
CA ARG A 155 -48.05 -17.22 -7.66
C ARG A 155 -47.10 -16.20 -7.03
N GLN A 156 -47.58 -14.95 -7.07
CA GLN A 156 -47.41 -13.85 -6.13
C GLN A 156 -46.08 -13.08 -6.05
N LEU A 157 -46.17 -11.84 -6.56
CA LEU A 157 -45.36 -10.70 -6.16
C LEU A 157 -45.31 -10.59 -4.62
N CYS A 158 -44.11 -10.43 -4.09
CA CYS A 158 -43.88 -9.71 -2.85
C CYS A 158 -42.77 -8.69 -3.12
N SER A 159 -43.18 -7.44 -3.31
CA SER A 159 -42.31 -6.27 -3.43
C SER A 159 -42.04 -5.70 -2.04
N SER A 160 -40.87 -6.00 -1.46
CA SER A 160 -40.19 -5.11 -0.51
C SER A 160 -38.80 -5.64 -0.13
N CYS A 161 -37.77 -4.92 -0.59
CA CYS A 161 -36.37 -4.86 -0.14
C CYS A 161 -35.36 -5.96 -0.55
N PRO A 162 -34.53 -5.70 -1.60
CA PRO A 162 -33.21 -6.32 -1.78
C PRO A 162 -32.01 -5.33 -1.75
N ALA A 163 -32.25 -4.01 -1.65
CA ALA A 163 -31.19 -3.01 -1.86
C ALA A 163 -30.13 -2.95 -0.74
N THR A 164 -30.50 -3.25 0.50
CA THR A 164 -29.58 -3.20 1.66
C THR A 164 -28.62 -4.38 1.70
N SER A 165 -29.06 -5.59 1.36
CA SER A 165 -28.20 -6.79 1.35
C SER A 165 -27.16 -6.76 0.23
N ASP A 166 -27.53 -6.26 -0.96
CA ASP A 166 -26.62 -6.18 -2.11
C ASP A 166 -25.51 -5.13 -1.88
N ARG A 167 -25.86 -3.99 -1.27
CA ARG A 167 -24.87 -2.97 -0.90
C ARG A 167 -23.85 -3.48 0.12
N THR A 168 -24.29 -4.18 1.16
CA THR A 168 -23.38 -4.75 2.17
C THR A 168 -22.45 -5.82 1.57
N LEU A 169 -22.95 -6.64 0.63
CA LEU A 169 -22.13 -7.63 -0.08
C LEU A 169 -21.05 -6.97 -0.95
N LYS A 170 -21.40 -5.90 -1.67
CA LYS A 170 -20.45 -5.11 -2.49
C LYS A 170 -19.37 -4.45 -1.66
N GLU A 171 -19.74 -3.84 -0.54
CA GLU A 171 -18.80 -3.23 0.41
C GLU A 171 -17.86 -4.29 1.02
N GLN A 172 -18.39 -5.45 1.42
CA GLN A 172 -17.57 -6.57 1.90
C GLN A 172 -16.61 -7.11 0.83
N ASN A 173 -17.05 -7.18 -0.43
CA ASN A 173 -16.21 -7.66 -1.52
C ASN A 173 -15.01 -6.73 -1.77
N TYR A 174 -15.25 -5.42 -1.73
CA TYR A 174 -14.19 -4.41 -1.80
C TYR A 174 -13.21 -4.54 -0.62
N GLU A 175 -13.70 -4.58 0.62
CA GLU A 175 -12.83 -4.71 1.80
C GLU A 175 -12.00 -6.01 1.76
N ASN A 176 -12.58 -7.13 1.26
CA ASN A 176 -11.85 -8.38 1.05
C ASN A 176 -10.77 -8.27 -0.03
N ALA A 177 -11.05 -7.56 -1.13
CA ALA A 177 -10.06 -7.30 -2.18
C ALA A 177 -8.89 -6.48 -1.63
N VAL A 178 -9.16 -5.39 -0.90
CA VAL A 178 -8.12 -4.55 -0.27
C VAL A 178 -7.34 -5.32 0.78
N SER A 179 -8.02 -6.10 1.64
CA SER A 179 -7.35 -6.94 2.63
C SER A 179 -6.45 -7.99 1.97
N THR A 180 -6.86 -8.55 0.83
CA THR A 180 -6.03 -9.51 0.07
C THR A 180 -4.84 -8.79 -0.56
N LEU A 181 -5.05 -7.64 -1.20
CA LEU A 181 -3.98 -6.81 -1.74
C LEU A 181 -2.93 -6.44 -0.68
N ASN A 182 -3.36 -6.13 0.54
CA ASN A 182 -2.47 -5.79 1.65
C ASN A 182 -1.58 -6.95 2.13
N THR A 183 -1.89 -8.20 1.73
CA THR A 183 -1.01 -9.36 1.98
C THR A 183 0.17 -9.44 1.02
N PHE A 184 0.16 -8.65 -0.06
CA PHE A 184 1.22 -8.66 -1.07
C PHE A 184 2.51 -8.08 -0.50
N GLN A 185 3.64 -8.45 -1.10
CA GLN A 185 4.93 -7.88 -0.74
C GLN A 185 4.87 -6.35 -0.88
N SER A 186 5.06 -5.66 0.25
CA SER A 186 4.91 -4.22 0.32
C SER A 186 6.08 -3.50 -0.35
N ASN A 187 5.87 -2.25 -0.78
CA ASN A 187 6.95 -1.44 -1.36
C ASN A 187 8.16 -1.36 -0.44
N TYR A 188 7.96 -1.16 0.86
CA TYR A 188 9.06 -1.12 1.81
C TYR A 188 9.87 -2.43 1.78
N SER A 189 9.20 -3.59 1.82
CA SER A 189 9.90 -4.89 1.79
C SER A 189 10.63 -5.14 0.46
N VAL A 190 10.03 -4.79 -0.69
CA VAL A 190 10.70 -4.87 -2.01
C VAL A 190 11.98 -4.03 -2.01
N LEU A 191 11.92 -2.80 -1.51
CA LEU A 191 13.07 -1.89 -1.46
C LEU A 191 14.18 -2.44 -0.55
N GLN A 192 13.82 -2.95 0.63
CA GLN A 192 14.78 -3.57 1.54
C GLN A 192 15.47 -4.78 0.91
N ASP A 193 14.75 -5.58 0.14
CA ASP A 193 15.32 -6.74 -0.53
C ASP A 193 16.18 -6.37 -1.75
N SER A 194 15.88 -5.27 -2.45
CA SER A 194 16.75 -4.71 -3.50
C SER A 194 18.06 -4.16 -2.89
N ILE A 195 17.98 -3.40 -1.80
CA ILE A 195 19.14 -2.88 -1.06
C ILE A 195 20.04 -4.03 -0.59
N LYS A 196 19.46 -5.07 0.03
CA LYS A 196 20.23 -6.26 0.48
C LYS A 196 20.93 -6.99 -0.67
N ARG A 197 20.32 -7.01 -1.86
CA ARG A 197 20.88 -7.62 -3.07
C ARG A 197 21.85 -6.70 -3.82
N LYS A 198 22.14 -5.49 -3.31
CA LYS A 198 23.04 -4.50 -3.93
C LYS A 198 22.70 -4.24 -5.40
N HIS A 199 21.43 -4.11 -5.74
CA HIS A 199 20.95 -3.89 -7.12
C HIS A 199 21.29 -5.00 -8.12
N GLN A 200 21.73 -6.17 -7.64
CA GLN A 200 21.82 -7.35 -8.51
C GLN A 200 20.39 -7.73 -8.92
N ASP A 201 20.15 -7.72 -10.24
CA ASP A 201 18.91 -8.21 -10.86
C ASP A 201 17.72 -7.21 -10.88
N ASP A 202 17.93 -5.90 -10.70
CA ASP A 202 16.82 -4.91 -10.76
C ASP A 202 16.13 -4.89 -12.15
N SER A 203 16.84 -5.28 -13.22
CA SER A 203 16.26 -5.47 -14.56
C SER A 203 15.19 -6.56 -14.61
N LYS A 204 15.23 -7.54 -13.70
CA LYS A 204 14.25 -8.62 -13.60
C LYS A 204 12.87 -8.11 -13.23
N HIS A 205 12.75 -6.97 -12.54
CA HIS A 205 11.45 -6.38 -12.23
C HIS A 205 10.61 -6.11 -13.48
N ILE A 206 11.23 -5.67 -14.57
CA ILE A 206 10.55 -5.43 -15.85
C ILE A 206 10.17 -6.76 -16.54
N SER A 207 11.03 -7.77 -16.42
CA SER A 207 10.72 -9.12 -16.91
C SER A 207 9.55 -9.75 -16.14
N ASP A 208 9.50 -9.57 -14.82
CA ASP A 208 8.45 -10.11 -13.96
C ASP A 208 7.09 -9.47 -14.27
N ILE A 209 7.02 -8.14 -14.40
CA ILE A 209 5.76 -7.50 -14.81
C ILE A 209 5.32 -7.91 -16.21
N THR A 210 6.26 -8.09 -17.16
CA THR A 210 5.95 -8.60 -18.50
C THR A 210 5.30 -9.99 -18.41
N LYS A 211 5.88 -10.89 -17.61
CA LYS A 211 5.34 -12.21 -17.33
C LYS A 211 3.93 -12.14 -16.74
N PHE A 212 3.69 -11.27 -15.76
CA PHE A 212 2.37 -11.14 -15.13
C PHE A 212 1.33 -10.56 -16.10
N LEU A 213 1.70 -9.58 -16.93
CA LEU A 213 0.85 -9.04 -17.99
C LEU A 213 0.44 -10.10 -19.01
N ASP A 214 1.38 -10.93 -19.45
CA ASP A 214 1.09 -12.06 -20.35
C ASP A 214 0.10 -13.05 -19.72
N ARG A 215 0.30 -13.39 -18.44
CA ARG A 215 -0.57 -14.33 -17.69
C ARG A 215 -2.00 -13.85 -17.52
N ILE A 216 -2.23 -12.52 -17.50
CA ILE A 216 -3.59 -11.97 -17.47
C ILE A 216 -4.19 -11.73 -18.86
N GLY A 217 -3.43 -11.97 -19.93
CA GLY A 217 -3.89 -11.80 -21.33
C GLY A 217 -3.68 -10.40 -21.88
N ILE A 218 -2.66 -9.68 -21.40
CA ILE A 218 -2.25 -8.37 -21.91
C ILE A 218 -0.81 -8.47 -22.42
N PRO A 219 -0.59 -9.00 -23.63
CA PRO A 219 0.76 -9.00 -24.20
C PRO A 219 1.26 -7.57 -24.40
N LEU A 220 2.58 -7.37 -24.41
CA LEU A 220 3.16 -6.04 -24.56
C LEU A 220 2.69 -5.31 -25.83
N SER A 221 2.40 -6.03 -26.91
CA SER A 221 1.83 -5.45 -28.15
C SER A 221 0.42 -4.88 -27.98
N ARG A 222 -0.36 -5.39 -27.02
CA ARG A 222 -1.64 -4.82 -26.60
C ARG A 222 -1.40 -3.61 -25.69
N LEU A 223 -0.45 -3.71 -24.76
CA LEU A 223 -0.09 -2.60 -23.87
C LEU A 223 0.43 -1.38 -24.64
N ASP A 224 1.21 -1.57 -25.69
CA ASP A 224 1.75 -0.49 -26.54
C ASP A 224 0.65 0.35 -27.24
N ARG A 225 -0.60 -0.12 -27.25
CA ARG A 225 -1.76 0.62 -27.77
C ARG A 225 -2.30 1.63 -26.77
N LEU A 226 -1.92 1.54 -25.48
CA LEU A 226 -2.31 2.49 -24.46
C LEU A 226 -1.53 3.79 -24.67
N PRO A 227 -2.18 4.92 -24.99
CA PRO A 227 -1.49 6.20 -25.09
C PRO A 227 -1.14 6.69 -23.69
N VAL A 228 0.13 6.99 -23.43
CA VAL A 228 0.60 7.35 -22.09
C VAL A 228 1.48 8.59 -22.06
N ILE A 229 1.30 9.36 -20.98
CA ILE A 229 2.24 10.36 -20.48
C ILE A 229 2.88 9.77 -19.22
N HIS A 230 4.21 9.74 -19.17
CA HIS A 230 4.93 9.11 -18.06
C HIS A 230 5.77 10.14 -17.32
N VAL A 231 5.59 10.24 -15.99
CA VAL A 231 6.23 11.30 -15.18
C VAL A 231 7.05 10.68 -14.05
N SER A 232 8.35 11.01 -14.04
CA SER A 232 9.27 10.73 -12.93
C SER A 232 9.76 12.03 -12.29
N GLY A 233 10.58 11.93 -11.25
CA GLY A 233 11.15 13.05 -10.51
C GLY A 233 11.19 12.81 -9.00
N SER A 234 11.85 13.71 -8.25
CA SER A 234 11.94 13.57 -6.78
C SER A 234 10.78 14.23 -6.06
N LYS A 235 10.44 15.45 -6.47
CA LYS A 235 9.35 16.23 -5.87
C LYS A 235 8.44 16.77 -6.97
N GLY A 236 7.14 16.75 -6.74
CA GLY A 236 6.15 17.28 -7.68
C GLY A 236 5.49 16.29 -8.63
N LYS A 237 5.94 15.02 -8.71
CA LYS A 237 5.36 14.00 -9.61
C LYS A 237 3.82 13.95 -9.59
N GLY A 238 3.23 13.56 -8.45
CA GLY A 238 1.77 13.50 -8.30
C GLY A 238 1.07 14.83 -8.60
N SER A 239 1.61 15.97 -8.17
CA SER A 239 1.03 17.30 -8.45
C SER A 239 1.05 17.62 -9.95
N THR A 240 2.18 17.40 -10.63
CA THR A 240 2.31 17.57 -12.08
C THR A 240 1.36 16.63 -12.81
N CYS A 241 1.30 15.34 -12.44
CA CYS A 241 0.36 14.39 -13.04
C CYS A 241 -1.10 14.84 -12.86
N ALA A 242 -1.48 15.31 -11.67
CA ALA A 242 -2.84 15.77 -11.39
C ALA A 242 -3.21 17.00 -12.23
N MET A 243 -2.27 17.94 -12.38
CA MET A 243 -2.45 19.11 -13.23
C MET A 243 -2.53 18.73 -14.71
N VAL A 244 -1.67 17.83 -15.21
CA VAL A 244 -1.73 17.33 -16.59
C VAL A 244 -3.08 16.65 -16.86
N GLU A 245 -3.52 15.77 -15.97
CA GLU A 245 -4.83 15.12 -16.05
C GLU A 245 -5.95 16.15 -16.12
N SER A 246 -5.97 17.12 -15.19
CA SER A 246 -7.00 18.14 -15.11
C SER A 246 -7.06 19.00 -16.37
N ILE A 247 -5.90 19.41 -16.89
CA ILE A 247 -5.80 20.17 -18.14
C ILE A 247 -6.34 19.34 -19.31
N LEU A 248 -5.91 18.10 -19.47
CA LEU A 248 -6.35 17.25 -20.58
C LEU A 248 -7.84 16.93 -20.50
N ARG A 249 -8.36 16.61 -19.32
CA ARG A 249 -9.79 16.42 -19.11
C ARG A 249 -10.60 17.68 -19.40
N ASN A 250 -10.12 18.86 -18.99
CA ASN A 250 -10.75 20.13 -19.32
C ASN A 250 -10.73 20.44 -20.83
N ASN A 251 -9.79 19.83 -21.55
CA ASN A 251 -9.70 19.85 -23.00
C ASN A 251 -10.51 18.72 -23.67
N GLY A 252 -11.37 18.00 -22.95
CA GLY A 252 -12.26 16.99 -23.50
C GLY A 252 -11.57 15.68 -23.90
N TYR A 253 -10.48 15.31 -23.24
CA TYR A 253 -9.90 13.97 -23.32
C TYR A 253 -10.51 13.08 -22.25
N ARG A 254 -10.72 11.80 -22.58
CA ARG A 254 -10.96 10.76 -21.57
C ARG A 254 -9.65 10.36 -20.93
N THR A 255 -9.51 10.61 -19.64
CA THR A 255 -8.23 10.48 -18.93
C THR A 255 -8.23 9.25 -18.03
N GLY A 256 -7.13 8.50 -18.05
CA GLY A 256 -6.73 7.60 -16.98
C GLY A 256 -5.63 8.26 -16.16
N PHE A 257 -5.64 8.08 -14.84
CA PHE A 257 -4.61 8.64 -13.96
C PHE A 257 -4.16 7.59 -12.95
N PHE A 258 -2.85 7.35 -12.88
CA PHE A 258 -2.23 6.42 -11.94
C PHE A 258 -1.22 7.14 -11.05
N SER A 259 -1.39 7.02 -9.72
CA SER A 259 -0.55 7.71 -8.73
C SER A 259 -0.17 6.88 -7.52
N SER A 260 0.81 7.38 -6.76
CA SER A 260 1.16 6.82 -5.46
C SER A 260 1.81 7.82 -4.50
N PRO A 261 1.62 7.64 -3.17
CA PRO A 261 0.61 6.79 -2.53
C PRO A 261 -0.80 7.41 -2.56
N HIS A 262 -1.81 6.68 -2.08
CA HIS A 262 -3.13 7.27 -1.77
C HIS A 262 -3.10 8.03 -0.44
N LEU A 263 -4.07 8.92 -0.26
CA LEU A 263 -4.32 9.66 0.98
C LEU A 263 -5.21 8.84 1.93
N VAL A 264 -6.40 8.43 1.50
CA VAL A 264 -7.39 7.73 2.33
C VAL A 264 -7.72 6.33 1.78
N THR A 265 -8.09 6.21 0.50
CA THR A 265 -8.52 4.93 -0.10
C THR A 265 -7.65 4.50 -1.27
N VAL A 266 -7.48 3.18 -1.47
CA VAL A 266 -6.64 2.66 -2.57
C VAL A 266 -7.16 3.02 -3.97
N THR A 267 -8.46 3.22 -4.10
CA THR A 267 -9.11 3.66 -5.33
C THR A 267 -8.60 5.01 -5.84
N GLU A 268 -8.10 5.89 -4.97
CA GLU A 268 -7.53 7.19 -5.36
C GLU A 268 -6.34 7.07 -6.32
N ARG A 269 -5.65 5.93 -6.29
CA ARG A 269 -4.49 5.64 -7.13
C ARG A 269 -4.85 5.38 -8.59
N ILE A 270 -6.12 5.07 -8.89
CA ILE A 270 -6.61 4.79 -10.24
C ILE A 270 -7.85 5.64 -10.46
N ARG A 271 -7.70 6.73 -11.22
CA ARG A 271 -8.81 7.63 -11.54
C ARG A 271 -9.14 7.56 -13.02
N LEU A 272 -10.43 7.71 -13.31
CA LEU A 272 -10.98 7.87 -14.65
C LEU A 272 -11.69 9.21 -14.69
N ASP A 273 -11.34 10.05 -15.65
CA ASP A 273 -11.93 11.38 -15.83
C ASP A 273 -11.93 12.21 -14.52
N GLY A 274 -10.81 12.18 -13.80
CA GLY A 274 -10.59 12.89 -12.54
C GLY A 274 -11.20 12.23 -11.29
N VAL A 275 -11.99 11.17 -11.44
CA VAL A 275 -12.73 10.51 -10.35
C VAL A 275 -12.08 9.17 -10.00
N PRO A 276 -11.81 8.85 -8.72
CA PRO A 276 -11.40 7.52 -8.28
C PRO A 276 -12.32 6.42 -8.79
N ILE A 277 -11.75 5.28 -9.18
CA ILE A 277 -12.56 4.13 -9.61
C ILE A 277 -13.49 3.68 -8.47
N ALA A 278 -14.74 3.36 -8.81
CA ALA A 278 -15.73 2.89 -7.84
C ALA A 278 -15.26 1.59 -7.16
N ASN A 279 -15.58 1.43 -5.86
CA ASN A 279 -15.16 0.29 -5.05
C ASN A 279 -15.57 -1.07 -5.67
N GLU A 280 -16.76 -1.14 -6.25
CA GLU A 280 -17.26 -2.35 -6.91
C GLU A 280 -16.41 -2.72 -8.12
N ARG A 281 -16.09 -1.72 -8.96
CA ARG A 281 -15.26 -1.90 -10.15
C ARG A 281 -13.83 -2.26 -9.75
N PHE A 282 -13.28 -1.61 -8.72
CA PHE A 282 -11.98 -1.98 -8.17
C PHE A 282 -11.94 -3.46 -7.77
N ALA A 283 -12.94 -3.92 -7.00
CA ALA A 283 -13.01 -5.31 -6.55
C ALA A 283 -13.15 -6.28 -7.73
N GLU A 284 -13.94 -5.94 -8.74
CA GLU A 284 -14.10 -6.74 -9.97
C GLU A 284 -12.77 -6.92 -10.71
N HIS A 285 -12.09 -5.80 -11.04
CA HIS A 285 -10.79 -5.84 -11.71
C HIS A 285 -9.75 -6.57 -10.85
N PHE A 286 -9.73 -6.32 -9.53
CA PHE A 286 -8.86 -7.00 -8.59
C PHE A 286 -9.02 -8.52 -8.67
N TRP A 287 -10.25 -9.05 -8.49
CA TRP A 287 -10.47 -10.49 -8.46
C TRP A 287 -10.22 -11.14 -9.82
N ASN A 288 -10.55 -10.45 -10.92
CA ASN A 288 -10.27 -10.94 -12.27
C ASN A 288 -8.77 -11.15 -12.51
N ILE A 289 -7.95 -10.17 -12.10
CA ILE A 289 -6.49 -10.22 -12.24
C ILE A 289 -5.91 -11.23 -11.23
N TYR A 290 -6.30 -11.12 -9.96
CA TYR A 290 -5.82 -11.97 -8.88
C TYR A 290 -6.04 -13.45 -9.17
N ASN A 291 -7.26 -13.83 -9.56
CA ASN A 291 -7.58 -15.24 -9.83
C ASN A 291 -6.77 -15.79 -11.01
N ARG A 292 -6.58 -15.02 -12.08
CA ARG A 292 -5.71 -15.42 -13.21
C ARG A 292 -4.28 -15.63 -12.76
N LEU A 293 -3.74 -14.72 -11.95
CA LEU A 293 -2.39 -14.84 -11.39
C LEU A 293 -2.28 -15.99 -10.38
N VAL A 294 -3.31 -16.31 -9.60
CA VAL A 294 -3.23 -17.46 -8.68
C VAL A 294 -3.31 -18.78 -9.45
N THR A 295 -4.18 -18.88 -10.46
CA THR A 295 -4.35 -20.11 -11.26
C THR A 295 -3.12 -20.45 -12.11
N THR A 296 -2.36 -19.44 -12.54
CA THR A 296 -1.22 -19.62 -13.45
C THR A 296 0.15 -19.55 -12.77
N ARG A 297 0.21 -19.53 -11.42
CA ARG A 297 1.49 -19.35 -10.70
C ARG A 297 2.29 -20.64 -10.67
N ASP A 298 3.60 -20.51 -10.79
CA ASP A 298 4.52 -21.66 -10.69
C ASP A 298 4.71 -22.12 -9.23
N CYS A 299 4.71 -21.16 -8.30
CA CYS A 299 4.85 -21.41 -6.87
C CYS A 299 4.09 -20.37 -6.04
N ALA A 300 4.07 -20.56 -4.71
CA ALA A 300 3.28 -19.70 -3.82
C ALA A 300 3.69 -18.21 -3.87
N ASP A 301 4.98 -17.94 -4.05
CA ASP A 301 5.57 -16.61 -4.05
C ASP A 301 5.61 -15.97 -5.46
N ASP A 302 5.11 -16.65 -6.49
CA ASP A 302 5.07 -16.16 -7.87
C ASP A 302 3.84 -15.25 -8.14
N LEU A 303 3.77 -14.17 -7.36
CA LEU A 303 2.80 -13.10 -7.45
C LEU A 303 3.50 -11.74 -7.47
N PRO A 304 2.92 -10.71 -8.13
CA PRO A 304 3.50 -9.38 -8.15
C PRO A 304 3.53 -8.76 -6.75
N SER A 305 4.46 -7.83 -6.53
CA SER A 305 4.42 -6.95 -5.36
C SER A 305 3.19 -6.04 -5.38
N TYR A 306 2.88 -5.42 -4.24
CA TYR A 306 1.72 -4.53 -4.08
C TYR A 306 1.64 -3.46 -5.19
N PHE A 307 2.73 -2.73 -5.43
CA PHE A 307 2.75 -1.68 -6.45
C PHE A 307 2.75 -2.23 -7.88
N CYS A 308 3.43 -3.36 -8.12
CA CYS A 308 3.39 -4.02 -9.43
C CYS A 308 1.97 -4.48 -9.78
N PHE A 309 1.23 -5.07 -8.82
CA PHE A 309 -0.16 -5.46 -9.02
C PHE A 309 -1.05 -4.27 -9.36
N LEU A 310 -0.96 -3.18 -8.59
CA LEU A 310 -1.73 -1.96 -8.86
C LEU A 310 -1.39 -1.32 -10.21
N THR A 311 -0.11 -1.38 -10.62
CA THR A 311 0.33 -0.93 -11.94
C THR A 311 -0.35 -1.75 -13.03
N ILE A 312 -0.30 -3.09 -12.93
CA ILE A 312 -0.95 -4.01 -13.87
C ILE A 312 -2.45 -3.71 -13.97
N MET A 313 -3.11 -3.55 -12.81
CA MET A 313 -4.54 -3.27 -12.75
C MET A 313 -4.89 -1.92 -13.37
N ALA A 314 -4.11 -0.87 -13.13
CA ALA A 314 -4.32 0.43 -13.77
C ALA A 314 -4.21 0.34 -15.31
N MET A 315 -3.21 -0.38 -15.84
CA MET A 315 -3.06 -0.56 -17.29
C MET A 315 -4.22 -1.35 -17.90
N GLU A 316 -4.67 -2.41 -17.22
CA GLU A 316 -5.82 -3.20 -17.66
C GLU A 316 -7.09 -2.35 -17.71
N ILE A 317 -7.37 -1.58 -16.65
CA ILE A 317 -8.51 -0.67 -16.58
C ILE A 317 -8.43 0.37 -17.69
N PHE A 318 -7.29 1.03 -17.89
CA PHE A 318 -7.18 2.07 -18.91
C PHE A 318 -7.35 1.54 -20.34
N LEU A 319 -6.84 0.33 -20.61
CA LEU A 319 -7.09 -0.38 -21.87
C LEU A 319 -8.55 -0.77 -22.04
N HIS A 320 -9.19 -1.28 -20.99
CA HIS A 320 -10.59 -1.69 -20.98
C HIS A 320 -11.52 -0.49 -21.21
N GLU A 321 -11.27 0.59 -20.49
CA GLU A 321 -12.05 1.83 -20.55
C GLU A 321 -11.77 2.65 -21.80
N LYS A 322 -10.73 2.32 -22.57
CA LYS A 322 -10.32 3.04 -23.78
C LYS A 322 -10.12 4.53 -23.50
N VAL A 323 -9.28 4.84 -22.51
CA VAL A 323 -8.88 6.22 -22.25
C VAL A 323 -8.12 6.78 -23.45
N ASP A 324 -8.28 8.07 -23.72
CA ASP A 324 -7.51 8.76 -24.75
C ASP A 324 -6.06 8.94 -24.32
N VAL A 325 -5.81 9.01 -23.00
CA VAL A 325 -4.48 9.18 -22.41
C VAL A 325 -4.45 8.66 -20.97
N GLY A 326 -3.45 7.85 -20.64
CA GLY A 326 -3.07 7.51 -19.26
C GLY A 326 -1.94 8.43 -18.77
N VAL A 327 -2.18 9.17 -17.69
CA VAL A 327 -1.15 9.97 -17.00
C VAL A 327 -0.59 9.13 -15.84
N ILE A 328 0.65 8.67 -16.00
CA ILE A 328 1.26 7.64 -15.15
C ILE A 328 2.38 8.27 -14.31
N GLU A 329 2.21 8.29 -12.98
CA GLU A 329 3.27 8.61 -12.04
C GLU A 329 4.15 7.39 -11.79
N VAL A 330 5.47 7.57 -11.90
CA VAL A 330 6.47 6.59 -11.44
C VAL A 330 6.43 6.45 -9.92
N GLY A 331 6.49 5.22 -9.42
CA GLY A 331 6.60 4.94 -7.99
C GLY A 331 7.92 5.42 -7.40
N ILE A 332 9.01 4.68 -7.66
CA ILE A 332 10.36 5.00 -7.15
C ILE A 332 11.40 4.82 -8.26
N GLY A 333 12.30 5.78 -8.39
CA GLY A 333 13.33 5.76 -9.42
C GLY A 333 12.74 6.05 -10.80
N GLY A 334 12.69 5.05 -11.67
CA GLY A 334 12.17 5.17 -13.03
C GLY A 334 12.60 4.01 -13.90
N ARG A 335 13.91 3.82 -14.07
CA ARG A 335 14.51 2.80 -14.95
C ARG A 335 13.99 1.38 -14.67
N TYR A 336 13.87 1.02 -13.40
CA TYR A 336 13.44 -0.31 -12.95
C TYR A 336 12.08 -0.30 -12.25
N ASP A 337 11.35 0.82 -12.32
CA ASP A 337 10.01 0.92 -11.74
C ASP A 337 9.02 0.07 -12.55
N SER A 338 8.02 -0.51 -11.88
CA SER A 338 6.99 -1.32 -12.53
C SER A 338 6.28 -0.59 -13.67
N THR A 339 6.09 0.73 -13.57
CA THR A 339 5.47 1.54 -14.62
C THR A 339 6.31 1.62 -15.90
N ASN A 340 7.62 1.35 -15.83
CA ASN A 340 8.54 1.44 -16.98
C ASN A 340 8.43 0.27 -17.98
N VAL A 341 7.49 -0.65 -17.75
CA VAL A 341 7.04 -1.64 -18.74
C VAL A 341 6.38 -0.97 -19.96
N LEU A 342 5.93 0.27 -19.83
CA LEU A 342 5.41 1.10 -20.92
C LEU A 342 6.53 1.42 -21.91
N ARG A 343 6.44 0.91 -23.14
CA ARG A 343 7.49 1.06 -24.17
C ARG A 343 7.17 2.18 -25.16
N ASN A 344 5.90 2.42 -25.41
CA ASN A 344 5.40 3.41 -26.38
C ASN A 344 4.96 4.71 -25.69
N THR A 345 5.91 5.41 -25.06
CA THR A 345 5.65 6.68 -24.38
C THR A 345 6.12 7.83 -25.25
N GLN A 346 5.21 8.66 -25.74
CA GLN A 346 5.54 9.78 -26.64
C GLN A 346 5.85 11.09 -25.90
N THR A 347 5.42 11.22 -24.65
CA THR A 347 5.64 12.40 -23.82
C THR A 347 6.06 11.98 -22.42
N VAL A 348 7.20 12.50 -21.97
CA VAL A 348 7.82 12.19 -20.69
C VAL A 348 7.99 13.47 -19.88
N GLY A 349 7.68 13.42 -18.59
CA GLY A 349 7.95 14.49 -17.63
C GLY A 349 9.01 14.08 -16.60
N ILE A 350 9.96 14.96 -16.32
CA ILE A 350 10.91 14.82 -15.21
C ILE A 350 10.75 16.04 -14.30
N THR A 351 10.11 15.84 -13.15
CA THR A 351 9.95 16.91 -12.14
C THR A 351 11.28 17.19 -11.42
N SER A 352 11.29 18.14 -10.49
CA SER A 352 12.51 18.54 -9.78
C SER A 352 13.23 17.35 -9.14
N LEU A 353 14.55 17.30 -9.36
CA LEU A 353 15.44 16.28 -8.84
C LEU A 353 16.11 16.74 -7.55
N GLY A 354 16.17 15.84 -6.58
CA GLY A 354 16.84 16.04 -5.31
C GLY A 354 17.19 14.69 -4.68
N LEU A 355 18.11 14.72 -3.70
CA LEU A 355 18.55 13.53 -2.99
C LEU A 355 17.38 12.89 -2.24
N GLU A 356 17.04 11.66 -2.61
CA GLU A 356 16.04 10.85 -1.93
C GLU A 356 16.33 9.37 -2.17
N HIS A 357 15.95 8.53 -1.21
CA HIS A 357 16.15 7.08 -1.32
C HIS A 357 17.60 6.72 -1.69
N THR A 358 18.60 7.40 -1.11
CA THR A 358 20.00 7.29 -1.55
C THR A 358 20.57 5.88 -1.43
N GLN A 359 20.06 5.09 -0.49
CA GLN A 359 20.39 3.66 -0.35
C GLN A 359 19.96 2.81 -1.56
N LEU A 360 19.03 3.31 -2.38
CA LEU A 360 18.45 2.61 -3.53
C LEU A 360 18.79 3.30 -4.87
N LEU A 361 18.74 4.63 -4.92
CA LEU A 361 18.86 5.37 -6.17
C LEU A 361 20.29 5.87 -6.44
N GLY A 362 21.18 5.74 -5.45
CA GLY A 362 22.55 6.28 -5.48
C GLY A 362 22.74 7.42 -4.49
N GLU A 363 24.00 7.69 -4.16
CA GLU A 363 24.39 8.71 -3.18
C GLU A 363 24.54 10.10 -3.81
N THR A 364 24.57 10.15 -5.15
CA THR A 364 24.75 11.39 -5.93
C THR A 364 23.50 11.77 -6.71
N LEU A 365 23.40 13.05 -7.07
CA LEU A 365 22.26 13.55 -7.84
C LEU A 365 22.27 13.00 -9.28
N GLU A 366 23.44 12.70 -9.81
CA GLU A 366 23.69 12.11 -11.13
C GLU A 366 23.14 10.68 -11.22
N GLU A 367 23.37 9.86 -10.20
CA GLU A 367 22.82 8.49 -10.13
C GLU A 367 21.29 8.53 -10.04
N ILE A 368 20.75 9.44 -9.22
CA ILE A 368 19.31 9.67 -9.10
C ILE A 368 18.72 10.14 -10.43
N ALA A 369 19.40 11.05 -11.13
CA ALA A 369 19.00 11.51 -12.46
C ALA A 369 19.03 10.37 -13.48
N TRP A 370 20.03 9.50 -13.43
CA TRP A 370 20.15 8.34 -14.33
C TRP A 370 19.02 7.32 -14.11
N GLN A 371 18.64 7.08 -12.86
CA GLN A 371 17.50 6.25 -12.50
C GLN A 371 16.19 6.86 -13.03
N LYS A 372 15.97 8.15 -12.80
CA LYS A 372 14.71 8.83 -13.15
C LYS A 372 14.56 9.06 -14.66
N ALA A 373 15.65 9.38 -15.36
CA ALA A 373 15.70 9.51 -16.80
C ALA A 373 15.54 8.17 -17.54
N GLY A 374 15.60 7.03 -16.85
CA GLY A 374 15.39 5.71 -17.44
C GLY A 374 13.98 5.44 -17.97
N ILE A 375 13.03 6.38 -17.78
CA ILE A 375 11.70 6.34 -18.42
C ILE A 375 11.69 6.97 -19.82
N ILE A 376 12.77 7.64 -20.24
CA ILE A 376 12.88 8.21 -21.58
C ILE A 376 12.87 7.08 -22.62
N LYS A 377 12.01 7.19 -23.63
CA LYS A 377 11.83 6.20 -24.69
C LYS A 377 12.30 6.76 -26.04
N PRO A 378 12.54 5.90 -27.05
CA PRO A 378 13.09 6.36 -28.32
C PRO A 378 12.20 7.41 -29.00
N GLY A 379 12.76 8.57 -29.36
CA GLY A 379 12.06 9.61 -30.11
C GLY A 379 10.95 10.36 -29.37
N CYS A 380 10.85 10.26 -28.05
CA CYS A 380 9.83 10.97 -27.27
C CYS A 380 10.17 12.45 -27.06
N ASP A 381 9.17 13.26 -26.71
CA ASP A 381 9.38 14.60 -26.14
C ASP A 381 9.57 14.48 -24.62
N VAL A 382 10.65 15.05 -24.09
CA VAL A 382 10.99 15.06 -22.66
C VAL A 382 10.90 16.48 -22.13
N PHE A 383 10.04 16.69 -21.14
CA PHE A 383 9.89 17.98 -20.46
C PHE A 383 10.48 17.88 -19.05
N THR A 384 11.26 18.88 -18.66
CA THR A 384 11.82 18.97 -17.30
C THR A 384 11.74 20.39 -16.77
N THR A 385 11.56 20.53 -15.46
CA THR A 385 11.87 21.79 -14.76
C THR A 385 13.37 22.09 -14.89
N LEU A 386 13.79 23.31 -14.57
CA LEU A 386 15.23 23.58 -14.39
C LEU A 386 15.81 22.61 -13.35
N GLN A 387 16.95 22.00 -13.68
CA GLN A 387 17.66 21.04 -12.83
C GLN A 387 19.06 21.56 -12.50
N PRO A 388 19.67 21.10 -11.39
CA PRO A 388 21.10 21.28 -11.17
C PRO A 388 21.92 20.76 -12.37
N ALA A 389 23.00 21.46 -12.69
CA ALA A 389 23.72 21.27 -13.96
C ALA A 389 24.23 19.82 -14.16
N ASN A 390 24.66 19.16 -13.10
CA ASN A 390 25.10 17.77 -13.14
C ASN A 390 23.95 16.79 -13.43
N ALA A 391 22.79 16.98 -12.81
CA ALA A 391 21.58 16.20 -13.10
C ALA A 391 21.09 16.43 -14.55
N LEU A 392 21.10 17.70 -14.99
CA LEU A 392 20.68 18.07 -16.35
C LEU A 392 21.55 17.40 -17.42
N LYS A 393 22.87 17.35 -17.21
CA LYS A 393 23.80 16.66 -18.13
C LYS A 393 23.44 15.17 -18.30
N VAL A 394 23.01 14.50 -17.23
CA VAL A 394 22.56 13.11 -17.31
C VAL A 394 21.29 13.00 -18.15
N ILE A 395 20.29 13.85 -17.91
CA ILE A 395 19.05 13.87 -18.71
C ILE A 395 19.35 14.14 -20.19
N GLN A 396 20.23 15.10 -20.49
CA GLN A 396 20.66 15.41 -21.86
C GLN A 396 21.32 14.21 -22.54
N ARG A 397 22.20 13.50 -21.83
CA ARG A 397 22.85 12.28 -22.34
C ARG A 397 21.84 11.19 -22.66
N GLU A 398 20.90 10.92 -21.76
CA GLU A 398 19.84 9.92 -22.00
C GLU A 398 18.94 10.33 -23.16
N CYS A 399 18.56 11.61 -23.27
CA CYS A 399 17.82 12.12 -24.42
C CYS A 399 18.59 11.90 -25.73
N HIS A 400 19.89 12.20 -25.76
CA HIS A 400 20.72 11.98 -26.94
C HIS A 400 20.79 10.51 -27.34
N GLN A 401 20.99 9.61 -26.38
CA GLN A 401 21.02 8.16 -26.61
C GLN A 401 19.70 7.63 -27.17
N MET A 402 18.58 8.15 -26.66
CA MET A 402 17.23 7.76 -27.07
C MET A 402 16.72 8.55 -28.29
N LYS A 403 17.52 9.45 -28.86
CA LYS A 403 17.09 10.38 -29.92
C LYS A 403 15.81 11.14 -29.55
N ALA A 404 15.65 11.45 -28.26
CA ALA A 404 14.52 12.17 -27.70
C ALA A 404 14.81 13.68 -27.68
N THR A 405 13.76 14.50 -27.74
CA THR A 405 13.87 15.96 -27.72
C THR A 405 13.67 16.48 -26.31
N LEU A 406 14.67 17.18 -25.77
CA LEU A 406 14.61 17.76 -24.43
C LEU A 406 14.08 19.19 -24.47
N HIS A 407 13.10 19.47 -23.63
CA HIS A 407 12.48 20.78 -23.42
C HIS A 407 12.61 21.16 -21.94
N ILE A 408 13.24 22.30 -21.66
CA ILE A 408 13.31 22.86 -20.30
C ILE A 408 12.19 23.89 -20.17
N THR A 409 11.36 23.75 -19.14
CA THR A 409 10.20 24.62 -18.97
C THR A 409 10.59 25.96 -18.36
N PRO A 410 9.84 27.04 -18.66
CA PRO A 410 9.91 28.30 -17.91
C PRO A 410 9.84 28.08 -16.40
N ILE A 411 10.53 28.91 -15.63
CA ILE A 411 10.61 28.75 -14.17
C ILE A 411 9.39 29.37 -13.52
N ARG A 412 8.97 30.53 -14.02
CA ARG A 412 7.88 31.33 -13.48
C ARG A 412 6.66 31.25 -14.39
N LEU A 413 5.47 31.31 -13.80
CA LEU A 413 4.23 31.28 -14.58
C LEU A 413 3.94 32.60 -15.29
N ASP A 414 4.55 33.71 -14.86
CA ASP A 414 4.42 35.03 -15.51
C ASP A 414 5.23 35.15 -16.82
N GLU A 415 6.13 34.21 -17.10
CA GLU A 415 6.83 34.08 -18.39
C GLU A 415 5.90 33.61 -19.53
N TYR A 416 4.72 33.09 -19.20
CA TYR A 416 3.73 32.64 -20.18
C TYR A 416 2.77 33.77 -20.56
N ASP A 417 2.42 33.83 -21.85
CA ASP A 417 1.38 34.72 -22.36
C ASP A 417 -0.01 34.09 -22.14
N TRP A 418 -0.58 34.27 -20.95
CA TRP A 418 -1.89 33.72 -20.62
C TRP A 418 -3.04 34.51 -21.25
N VAL A 419 -3.94 33.84 -21.98
CA VAL A 419 -5.23 34.47 -22.36
C VAL A 419 -6.02 34.88 -21.11
N ILE A 420 -6.01 34.02 -20.09
CA ILE A 420 -6.54 34.29 -18.75
C ILE A 420 -5.54 33.74 -17.75
N LYS A 421 -5.06 34.58 -16.84
CA LYS A 421 -4.13 34.16 -15.78
C LYS A 421 -4.85 33.26 -14.78
N PRO A 422 -4.34 32.05 -14.48
CA PRO A 422 -4.92 31.21 -13.46
C PRO A 422 -4.84 31.88 -12.08
N ALA A 423 -5.84 31.63 -11.23
CA ALA A 423 -5.87 32.15 -9.86
C ALA A 423 -4.64 31.71 -9.04
N LEU A 424 -4.08 30.53 -9.37
CA LEU A 424 -2.87 30.00 -8.78
C LEU A 424 -1.68 30.99 -8.81
N LEU A 425 -1.56 31.84 -9.84
CA LEU A 425 -0.46 32.81 -9.97
C LEU A 425 -0.39 33.81 -8.80
N ASN A 426 -1.51 34.07 -8.12
CA ASN A 426 -1.56 35.04 -7.03
C ASN A 426 -0.99 34.48 -5.72
N GLU A 427 -0.98 33.15 -5.57
CA GLU A 427 -0.74 32.50 -4.28
C GLU A 427 0.30 31.39 -4.31
N ALA A 428 0.77 30.99 -5.49
CA ALA A 428 1.70 29.88 -5.68
C ALA A 428 3.06 30.13 -5.03
N CYS A 429 3.57 29.11 -4.36
CA CYS A 429 4.99 29.04 -4.04
C CYS A 429 5.81 28.58 -5.26
N ALA A 430 7.13 28.76 -5.21
CA ALA A 430 8.03 28.38 -6.31
C ALA A 430 7.90 26.91 -6.74
N ALA A 431 7.61 26.00 -5.80
CA ALA A 431 7.41 24.59 -6.12
C ALA A 431 6.12 24.35 -6.92
N GLU A 432 5.04 25.08 -6.64
CA GLU A 432 3.79 25.01 -7.40
C GLU A 432 3.96 25.60 -8.80
N GLU A 433 4.69 26.71 -8.95
CA GLU A 433 4.99 27.29 -10.26
C GLU A 433 5.76 26.32 -11.15
N LEU A 434 6.81 25.68 -10.62
CA LEU A 434 7.59 24.68 -11.36
C LEU A 434 6.73 23.49 -11.80
N ASN A 435 5.92 22.94 -10.89
CA ASN A 435 5.06 21.80 -11.21
C ASN A 435 3.98 22.15 -12.24
N THR A 436 3.43 23.37 -12.14
CA THR A 436 2.39 23.89 -13.04
C THR A 436 2.97 24.16 -14.43
N SER A 437 4.13 24.82 -14.50
CA SER A 437 4.84 25.09 -15.74
C SER A 437 5.14 23.78 -16.49
N LEU A 438 5.63 22.77 -15.76
CA LEU A 438 5.85 21.44 -16.32
C LEU A 438 4.55 20.79 -16.82
N ALA A 439 3.47 20.87 -16.05
CA ALA A 439 2.19 20.30 -16.43
C ALA A 439 1.59 20.97 -17.68
N VAL A 440 1.66 22.31 -17.77
CA VAL A 440 1.20 23.10 -18.92
C VAL A 440 1.93 22.67 -20.19
N GLN A 441 3.26 22.52 -20.14
CA GLN A 441 4.05 22.13 -21.31
C GLN A 441 3.78 20.69 -21.75
N ILE A 442 3.69 19.76 -20.80
CA ILE A 442 3.35 18.36 -21.06
C ILE A 442 1.97 18.24 -21.72
N ALA A 443 0.95 18.88 -21.13
CA ALA A 443 -0.41 18.84 -21.66
C ALA A 443 -0.52 19.54 -23.02
N SER A 444 0.14 20.69 -23.19
CA SER A 444 0.18 21.41 -24.47
C SER A 444 0.85 20.58 -25.58
N ASN A 445 1.91 19.84 -25.25
CA ASN A 445 2.54 18.91 -26.19
C ASN A 445 1.57 17.81 -26.61
N TRP A 446 0.91 17.18 -25.64
CA TRP A 446 -0.07 16.12 -25.91
C TRP A 446 -1.20 16.61 -26.81
N ILE A 447 -1.75 17.80 -26.52
CA ILE A 447 -2.82 18.42 -27.31
C ILE A 447 -2.34 18.72 -28.74
N ARG A 448 -1.17 19.33 -28.92
CA ARG A 448 -0.60 19.59 -30.25
C ARG A 448 -0.42 18.31 -31.08
N ARG A 449 0.05 17.24 -30.45
CA ARG A 449 0.31 15.95 -31.13
C ARG A 449 -0.97 15.23 -31.55
N THR A 450 -2.00 15.26 -30.70
CA THR A 450 -3.24 14.50 -30.92
C THR A 450 -4.34 15.31 -31.60
N ARG A 451 -4.30 16.64 -31.50
CA ARG A 451 -5.26 17.59 -32.07
C ARG A 451 -4.53 18.83 -32.61
N PRO A 452 -3.77 18.71 -33.72
CA PRO A 452 -2.88 19.78 -34.22
C PRO A 452 -3.59 21.08 -34.62
N ASN A 453 -4.90 21.04 -34.88
CA ASN A 453 -5.69 22.23 -35.22
C ASN A 453 -6.11 23.06 -33.99
N VAL A 454 -5.91 22.56 -32.77
CA VAL A 454 -6.34 23.22 -31.52
C VAL A 454 -5.27 24.16 -30.97
N LEU A 455 -4.00 23.81 -31.11
CA LEU A 455 -2.86 24.59 -30.64
C LEU A 455 -1.88 24.84 -31.78
N THR A 456 -1.68 26.10 -32.13
CA THR A 456 -0.70 26.49 -33.14
C THR A 456 0.71 26.20 -32.64
N VAL A 457 1.52 25.51 -33.43
CA VAL A 457 2.84 24.97 -33.03
C VAL A 457 3.82 26.02 -32.48
N ASN A 458 3.61 27.31 -32.79
CA ASN A 458 4.46 28.44 -32.39
C ASN A 458 3.74 29.50 -31.55
N SER A 459 2.53 29.24 -31.05
CA SER A 459 1.87 30.19 -30.16
C SER A 459 2.52 30.12 -28.78
N GLN A 460 3.08 31.24 -28.32
CA GLN A 460 3.51 31.41 -26.93
C GLN A 460 2.31 31.60 -25.98
N THR A 461 1.11 31.78 -26.55
CA THR A 461 -0.10 32.07 -25.82
C THR A 461 -0.71 30.81 -25.22
N VAL A 462 -0.93 30.79 -23.91
CA VAL A 462 -1.61 29.70 -23.21
C VAL A 462 -3.12 29.91 -23.25
N PRO A 463 -3.89 29.03 -23.90
CA PRO A 463 -5.32 29.27 -24.07
C PRO A 463 -6.12 29.10 -22.78
N LYS A 464 -7.32 29.69 -22.78
CA LYS A 464 -8.26 29.70 -21.65
C LYS A 464 -8.53 28.31 -21.08
N ASN A 465 -8.72 27.29 -21.91
CA ASN A 465 -9.01 25.93 -21.46
C ASN A 465 -7.84 25.26 -20.70
N ILE A 466 -6.60 25.63 -21.00
CA ILE A 466 -5.43 25.18 -20.23
C ILE A 466 -5.39 25.91 -18.88
N ALA A 467 -5.60 27.23 -18.87
CA ALA A 467 -5.66 28.01 -17.64
C ALA A 467 -6.76 27.52 -16.68
N GLU A 468 -7.97 27.29 -17.20
CA GLU A 468 -9.08 26.72 -16.43
C GLU A 468 -8.77 25.30 -15.93
N GLY A 469 -8.04 24.51 -16.72
CA GLY A 469 -7.58 23.18 -16.31
C GLY A 469 -6.61 23.22 -15.14
N VAL A 470 -5.74 24.23 -15.09
CA VAL A 470 -4.85 24.51 -13.95
C VAL A 470 -5.69 24.85 -12.71
N ASP A 471 -6.61 25.80 -12.82
CA ASP A 471 -7.44 26.24 -11.69
C ASP A 471 -8.41 25.15 -11.17
N ARG A 472 -8.86 24.25 -12.05
CA ARG A 472 -9.73 23.11 -11.69
C ARG A 472 -8.96 21.93 -11.08
N CYS A 473 -7.62 21.97 -11.10
CA CYS A 473 -6.82 20.89 -10.53
C CYS A 473 -6.98 20.88 -9.00
N PHE A 474 -7.49 19.77 -8.47
CA PHE A 474 -7.56 19.52 -7.05
C PHE A 474 -6.69 18.31 -6.67
N TRP A 475 -5.67 18.54 -5.85
CA TRP A 475 -4.74 17.52 -5.41
C TRP A 475 -4.59 17.50 -3.89
N PRO A 476 -5.38 16.68 -3.18
CA PRO A 476 -5.51 16.75 -1.73
C PRO A 476 -4.22 16.37 -0.99
N GLY A 477 -4.01 16.97 0.18
CA GLY A 477 -2.83 16.77 1.01
C GLY A 477 -1.55 17.46 0.52
N ARG A 478 -1.66 18.39 -0.44
CA ARG A 478 -0.57 19.29 -0.89
C ARG A 478 -0.99 20.74 -0.68
N LEU A 479 -0.32 21.42 0.25
CA LEU A 479 -0.59 22.83 0.60
C LEU A 479 -2.10 23.12 0.73
N GLN A 480 -2.84 22.17 1.31
CA GLN A 480 -4.30 22.19 1.32
C GLN A 480 -4.79 22.82 2.63
N ARG A 481 -5.72 23.77 2.53
CA ARG A 481 -6.37 24.39 3.69
C ARG A 481 -7.82 23.90 3.81
N VAL A 482 -8.23 23.47 5.00
CA VAL A 482 -9.57 22.95 5.27
C VAL A 482 -10.14 23.58 6.54
N ALA A 483 -11.27 24.27 6.43
CA ALA A 483 -11.98 24.77 7.60
C ALA A 483 -12.70 23.62 8.33
N VAL A 484 -12.60 23.57 9.65
CA VAL A 484 -13.22 22.55 10.50
C VAL A 484 -14.03 23.24 11.59
N GLY A 485 -15.35 23.29 11.40
CA GLY A 485 -16.24 24.13 12.20
C GLY A 485 -15.86 25.61 12.11
N ASP A 486 -16.28 26.39 13.11
CA ASP A 486 -16.17 27.85 13.05
C ASP A 486 -14.82 28.41 13.55
N ARG A 487 -14.00 27.59 14.22
CA ARG A 487 -12.84 28.05 15.00
C ARG A 487 -11.53 27.32 14.70
N ARG A 488 -11.50 26.46 13.68
CA ARG A 488 -10.31 25.69 13.34
C ARG A 488 -10.07 25.66 11.84
N THR A 489 -8.80 25.72 11.48
CA THR A 489 -8.37 25.56 10.09
C THR A 489 -7.20 24.60 10.06
N LEU A 490 -7.36 23.51 9.31
CA LEU A 490 -6.29 22.55 9.05
C LEU A 490 -5.47 23.01 7.87
N TYR A 491 -4.16 22.85 8.01
CA TYR A 491 -3.17 23.05 6.98
C TYR A 491 -2.51 21.70 6.75
N LEU A 492 -2.82 21.08 5.62
CA LEU A 492 -2.52 19.70 5.29
C LEU A 492 -1.42 19.66 4.22
N ASP A 493 -0.23 19.19 4.58
CA ASP A 493 0.83 18.93 3.60
C ASP A 493 1.68 17.69 3.92
N GLY A 494 1.77 16.77 2.97
CA GLY A 494 2.50 15.51 3.12
C GLY A 494 4.03 15.61 3.01
N ALA A 495 4.62 16.79 3.24
CA ALA A 495 6.07 17.01 3.30
C ALA A 495 6.75 16.07 4.31
N HIS A 496 7.93 15.57 3.94
CA HIS A 496 8.66 14.55 4.72
C HIS A 496 10.16 14.51 4.39
N THR A 497 10.68 15.55 3.74
CA THR A 497 12.11 15.80 3.51
C THR A 497 12.44 17.20 4.01
N VAL A 498 13.72 17.51 4.19
CA VAL A 498 14.18 18.83 4.65
C VAL A 498 13.66 19.94 3.74
N GLU A 499 13.80 19.76 2.43
CA GLU A 499 13.40 20.73 1.41
C GLU A 499 11.88 20.90 1.36
N SER A 500 11.13 19.79 1.45
CA SER A 500 9.66 19.86 1.42
C SER A 500 9.08 20.44 2.70
N ILE A 501 9.68 20.17 3.86
CA ILE A 501 9.27 20.77 5.14
C ILE A 501 9.53 22.28 5.15
N ASP A 502 10.64 22.74 4.56
CA ASP A 502 10.93 24.17 4.42
C ASP A 502 9.87 24.89 3.57
N VAL A 503 9.47 24.32 2.43
CA VAL A 503 8.36 24.85 1.61
C VAL A 503 7.04 24.83 2.39
N CYS A 504 6.71 23.71 3.02
CA CYS A 504 5.49 23.53 3.81
C CYS A 504 5.38 24.56 4.94
N VAL A 505 6.42 24.74 5.74
CA VAL A 505 6.38 25.66 6.89
C VAL A 505 6.33 27.12 6.46
N ARG A 506 6.98 27.50 5.35
CA ARG A 506 6.89 28.86 4.80
C ARG A 506 5.49 29.15 4.25
N TRP A 507 4.87 28.18 3.59
CA TRP A 507 3.47 28.27 3.18
C TRP A 507 2.54 28.42 4.39
N PHE A 508 2.72 27.61 5.43
CA PHE A 508 1.95 27.75 6.66
C PHE A 508 2.17 29.13 7.31
N ALA A 509 3.41 29.62 7.34
CA ALA A 509 3.74 30.94 7.87
C ALA A 509 3.05 32.08 7.12
N SER A 510 2.96 31.99 5.79
CA SER A 510 2.35 33.04 4.96
C SER A 510 0.82 33.03 4.97
N LYS A 511 0.21 31.88 5.28
CA LYS A 511 -1.25 31.69 5.23
C LYS A 511 -1.92 31.61 6.59
N SER A 512 -1.19 31.38 7.68
CA SER A 512 -1.71 31.41 9.05
C SER A 512 -1.82 32.85 9.56
N LEU A 513 -2.80 33.12 10.43
CA LEU A 513 -2.98 34.46 11.00
C LEU A 513 -2.18 34.62 12.29
N SER A 514 -1.63 35.82 12.52
CA SER A 514 -0.75 36.10 13.66
C SER A 514 -1.45 35.99 15.03
N HIS A 515 -2.76 36.22 15.08
CA HIS A 515 -3.58 36.19 16.30
C HIS A 515 -4.27 34.84 16.54
N HIS A 516 -4.06 33.85 15.65
CA HIS A 516 -4.52 32.48 15.84
C HIS A 516 -3.52 31.68 16.65
N HIS A 517 -4.01 30.69 17.42
CA HIS A 517 -3.13 29.67 17.98
C HIS A 517 -2.58 28.78 16.87
N LYS A 518 -1.27 28.53 16.87
CA LYS A 518 -0.59 27.71 15.88
C LYS A 518 -0.24 26.37 16.49
N LEU A 519 -0.87 25.31 16.01
CA LEU A 519 -0.70 23.95 16.51
C LEU A 519 -0.01 23.08 15.46
N LEU A 520 0.82 22.14 15.91
CA LEU A 520 1.47 21.15 15.05
C LEU A 520 0.97 19.75 15.37
N ILE A 521 0.59 18.98 14.35
CA ILE A 521 0.42 17.52 14.44
C ILE A 521 1.46 16.89 13.51
N PHE A 522 2.35 16.06 14.06
CA PHE A 522 3.51 15.58 13.32
C PHE A 522 3.82 14.12 13.58
N ASN A 523 4.14 13.42 12.50
CA ASN A 523 4.79 12.12 12.55
C ASN A 523 5.50 11.82 11.24
N THR A 524 6.55 11.00 11.30
CA THR A 524 7.33 10.56 10.15
C THR A 524 7.46 9.05 10.17
N THR A 525 7.49 8.44 8.99
CA THR A 525 7.76 7.01 8.86
C THR A 525 9.19 6.75 8.37
N GLY A 526 9.69 5.53 8.56
CA GLY A 526 11.02 5.10 8.09
C GLY A 526 12.21 5.77 8.79
N GLU A 527 13.39 5.59 8.21
CA GLU A 527 14.69 6.01 8.76
C GLU A 527 14.97 7.51 8.62
N ARG A 528 13.94 8.35 8.69
CA ARG A 528 14.09 9.80 8.50
C ARG A 528 14.62 10.46 9.77
N ASP A 529 15.46 11.49 9.59
CA ASP A 529 16.00 12.30 10.67
C ASP A 529 14.95 13.32 11.15
N SER A 530 14.16 12.90 12.14
CA SER A 530 13.08 13.72 12.70
C SER A 530 13.60 15.01 13.37
N TYR A 531 14.83 15.02 13.89
CA TYR A 531 15.43 16.21 14.49
C TYR A 531 15.60 17.32 13.46
N LYS A 532 16.14 17.02 12.27
CA LYS A 532 16.29 18.00 11.19
C LYS A 532 14.95 18.60 10.76
N LEU A 533 13.93 17.76 10.59
CA LEU A 533 12.60 18.21 10.15
C LEU A 533 11.93 19.10 11.21
N LEU A 534 11.92 18.66 12.47
CA LEU A 534 11.35 19.42 13.58
C LEU A 534 12.12 20.72 13.87
N SER A 535 13.43 20.73 13.65
CA SER A 535 14.25 21.95 13.77
C SER A 535 13.81 23.04 12.79
N ILE A 536 13.48 22.69 11.55
CA ILE A 536 13.00 23.65 10.55
C ILE A 536 11.64 24.22 10.94
N LEU A 537 10.74 23.33 11.38
CA LEU A 537 9.39 23.71 11.85
C LEU A 537 9.47 24.68 13.03
N SER A 538 10.19 24.31 14.08
CA SER A 538 10.30 25.10 15.32
C SER A 538 11.06 26.43 15.17
N ARG A 539 12.02 26.51 14.24
CA ARG A 539 12.75 27.77 13.97
C ARG A 539 11.92 28.77 13.16
N THR A 540 11.02 28.27 12.32
CA THR A 540 10.21 29.14 11.44
C THR A 540 8.94 29.61 12.13
N ILE A 541 8.33 28.75 12.95
CA ILE A 541 7.06 29.03 13.63
C ILE A 541 7.20 28.74 15.12
N GLN A 542 6.76 29.71 15.93
CA GLN A 542 6.50 29.49 17.34
C GLN A 542 5.12 28.84 17.50
N PHE A 543 5.10 27.52 17.65
CA PHE A 543 3.87 26.76 17.89
C PHE A 543 3.45 26.84 19.37
N ASP A 544 2.15 27.04 19.63
CA ASP A 544 1.57 27.00 20.97
C ASP A 544 1.56 25.58 21.57
N ALA A 545 1.45 24.55 20.72
CA ALA A 545 1.62 23.16 21.10
C ALA A 545 1.96 22.28 19.90
N ALA A 546 2.67 21.18 20.16
CA ALA A 546 2.93 20.12 19.18
C ALA A 546 2.42 18.77 19.69
N PHE A 547 1.78 18.02 18.80
CA PHE A 547 1.16 16.73 19.05
C PHE A 547 1.83 15.67 18.17
N PHE A 548 2.33 14.61 18.80
CA PHE A 548 3.01 13.50 18.14
C PHE A 548 2.15 12.25 18.27
N THR A 549 1.69 11.72 17.14
CA THR A 549 0.74 10.61 17.07
C THR A 549 1.07 9.67 15.91
N PRO A 550 0.86 8.35 16.03
CA PRO A 550 1.01 7.46 14.89
C PRO A 550 0.03 7.83 13.78
N ASN A 551 0.29 7.34 12.56
CA ASN A 551 -0.54 7.57 11.37
C ASN A 551 -1.79 6.67 11.39
N VAL A 552 -2.52 6.69 12.50
CA VAL A 552 -3.68 5.84 12.76
C VAL A 552 -4.82 6.75 13.22
N ALA A 553 -5.95 6.66 12.52
CA ALA A 553 -7.11 7.51 12.83
C ALA A 553 -7.70 7.19 14.22
N PHE A 554 -7.92 5.91 14.50
CA PHE A 554 -8.56 5.42 15.74
C PHE A 554 -7.81 4.21 16.32
N SER A 555 -7.70 4.13 17.66
CA SER A 555 -6.96 3.04 18.34
C SER A 555 -7.58 1.64 18.21
N LEU A 556 -8.86 1.53 17.83
CA LEU A 556 -9.62 0.26 17.84
C LEU A 556 -10.31 -0.10 16.51
N ALA A 557 -10.29 0.78 15.51
CA ALA A 557 -10.98 0.57 14.24
C ALA A 557 -10.04 0.86 13.07
N THR A 558 -9.63 -0.18 12.35
CA THR A 558 -8.85 -0.05 11.11
C THR A 558 -9.64 -0.61 9.94
N ARG A 559 -10.07 0.27 9.02
CA ARG A 559 -10.52 -0.12 7.68
C ARG A 559 -9.34 -0.71 6.91
N ALA A 560 -9.58 -1.62 5.96
CA ALA A 560 -8.47 -2.25 5.23
C ALA A 560 -7.59 -1.22 4.51
N ASP A 561 -8.19 -0.16 3.97
CA ASP A 561 -7.50 0.98 3.33
C ASP A 561 -6.53 1.72 4.26
N THR A 562 -6.84 1.77 5.57
CA THR A 562 -6.04 2.51 6.55
C THR A 562 -4.89 1.71 7.13
N VAL A 563 -4.79 0.41 6.80
CA VAL A 563 -3.74 -0.47 7.33
C VAL A 563 -2.44 -0.24 6.56
N ASN A 564 -1.44 0.35 7.23
CA ASN A 564 -0.11 0.52 6.68
C ASN A 564 0.85 -0.57 7.19
N HIS A 565 1.00 -1.67 6.45
CA HIS A 565 1.92 -2.75 6.80
C HIS A 565 3.42 -2.38 6.66
N ASN A 566 3.76 -1.23 6.07
CA ASN A 566 5.16 -0.82 5.93
C ASN A 566 5.78 -0.42 7.27
N PHE A 567 4.99 0.11 8.20
CA PHE A 567 5.46 0.65 9.47
C PHE A 567 4.53 0.19 10.60
N PRO A 568 4.89 -0.86 11.36
CA PRO A 568 4.11 -1.34 12.49
C PRO A 568 3.75 -0.20 13.45
N VAL A 569 2.53 -0.23 13.98
CA VAL A 569 2.02 0.82 14.88
C VAL A 569 2.94 1.01 16.09
N GLU A 570 3.51 -0.07 16.62
CA GLU A 570 4.48 -0.04 17.73
C GLU A 570 5.72 0.81 17.41
N GLN A 571 6.28 0.69 16.20
CA GLN A 571 7.42 1.51 15.76
C GLN A 571 7.03 2.97 15.61
N GLN A 572 5.83 3.25 15.10
CA GLN A 572 5.32 4.61 14.98
C GLN A 572 5.10 5.24 16.36
N LEU A 573 4.56 4.49 17.33
CA LEU A 573 4.38 4.92 18.71
C LEU A 573 5.71 5.25 19.38
N HIS A 574 6.74 4.42 19.17
CA HIS A 574 8.09 4.69 19.65
C HIS A 574 8.66 5.98 19.03
N ARG A 575 8.50 6.16 17.71
CA ARG A 575 8.92 7.38 17.03
C ARG A 575 8.20 8.63 17.55
N CYS A 576 6.92 8.53 17.89
CA CYS A 576 6.18 9.64 18.49
C CYS A 576 6.73 10.02 19.87
N GLU A 577 7.18 9.04 20.65
CA GLU A 577 7.85 9.26 21.93
C GLU A 577 9.21 9.95 21.74
N GLU A 578 10.02 9.47 20.81
CA GLU A 578 11.28 10.13 20.42
C GLU A 578 11.05 11.58 19.97
N ASN A 579 10.10 11.80 19.07
CA ASN A 579 9.78 13.14 18.55
C ASN A 579 9.32 14.09 19.68
N CYS A 580 8.50 13.60 20.62
CA CYS A 580 8.06 14.39 21.76
C CYS A 580 9.23 14.76 22.68
N MET A 581 10.14 13.81 22.95
CA MET A 581 11.35 14.08 23.73
C MET A 581 12.27 15.08 23.03
N LEU A 582 12.52 14.92 21.73
CA LEU A 582 13.33 15.85 20.93
C LEU A 582 12.75 17.26 20.98
N TRP A 583 11.43 17.39 20.82
CA TRP A 583 10.73 18.67 20.86
C TRP A 583 10.89 19.39 22.20
N GLN A 584 10.66 18.68 23.31
CA GLN A 584 10.70 19.26 24.65
C GLN A 584 12.13 19.58 25.12
N THR A 585 13.08 18.68 24.86
CA THR A 585 14.42 18.74 25.44
C THR A 585 15.41 19.46 24.52
N GLN A 586 15.55 19.01 23.28
CA GLN A 586 16.58 19.52 22.37
C GLN A 586 16.16 20.78 21.63
N LEU A 587 14.86 20.90 21.31
CA LEU A 587 14.29 22.09 20.70
C LEU A 587 13.70 23.07 21.73
N CYS A 588 13.83 22.76 23.03
CA CYS A 588 13.40 23.59 24.15
C CYS A 588 11.93 24.03 24.13
N ASN A 589 11.04 23.28 23.45
CA ASN A 589 9.62 23.58 23.36
C ASN A 589 8.81 22.74 24.34
N ARG A 590 8.51 23.32 25.52
CA ARG A 590 7.91 22.59 26.66
C ARG A 590 6.52 22.00 26.39
N ARG A 591 5.77 22.49 25.39
CA ARG A 591 4.39 22.06 25.06
C ARG A 591 4.36 21.02 23.94
N GLY A 592 5.09 19.93 24.12
CA GLY A 592 4.98 18.73 23.28
C GLY A 592 4.12 17.65 23.96
N PHE A 593 3.27 16.96 23.22
CA PHE A 593 2.40 15.91 23.75
C PHE A 593 2.37 14.68 22.84
N ARG A 594 2.33 13.49 23.43
CA ARG A 594 2.22 12.22 22.73
C ARG A 594 0.81 11.64 22.87
N TYR A 595 0.28 11.11 21.78
CA TYR A 595 -0.99 10.38 21.75
C TYR A 595 -0.87 9.05 20.98
N ASP A 596 -1.87 8.20 21.15
CA ASP A 596 -1.96 6.87 20.55
C ASP A 596 -2.70 6.83 19.21
N SER A 597 -3.48 7.87 18.91
CA SER A 597 -4.23 8.02 17.66
C SER A 597 -4.51 9.50 17.36
N VAL A 598 -4.83 9.77 16.09
CA VAL A 598 -5.17 11.13 15.64
C VAL A 598 -6.49 11.63 16.26
N ASP A 599 -7.47 10.74 16.45
CA ASP A 599 -8.70 11.06 17.19
C ASP A 599 -8.43 11.53 18.63
N SER A 600 -7.52 10.85 19.34
CA SER A 600 -7.09 11.26 20.69
C SER A 600 -6.48 12.67 20.70
N VAL A 601 -5.71 13.02 19.65
CA VAL A 601 -5.15 14.38 19.50
C VAL A 601 -6.26 15.42 19.34
N PHE A 602 -7.22 15.20 18.45
CA PHE A 602 -8.30 16.17 18.24
C PHE A 602 -9.19 16.34 19.48
N LYS A 603 -9.50 15.25 20.19
CA LYS A 603 -10.19 15.30 21.49
C LYS A 603 -9.42 16.12 22.53
N GLN A 604 -8.09 16.05 22.53
CA GLN A 604 -7.28 16.89 23.40
C GLN A 604 -7.29 18.36 22.96
N ILE A 605 -7.15 18.64 21.67
CA ILE A 605 -7.21 20.00 21.14
C ILE A 605 -8.52 20.66 21.53
N GLU A 606 -9.64 19.94 21.47
CA GLU A 606 -10.95 20.41 21.94
C GLU A 606 -10.99 20.79 23.41
N LYS A 607 -10.28 20.05 24.27
CA LYS A 607 -10.19 20.33 25.71
C LYS A 607 -9.28 21.51 26.02
N MET A 608 -8.14 21.61 25.33
CA MET A 608 -7.12 22.63 25.58
C MET A 608 -7.47 23.98 24.92
N TYR A 609 -8.17 23.95 23.79
CA TYR A 609 -8.57 25.10 22.99
C TYR A 609 -10.07 24.99 22.67
N PRO A 610 -10.94 25.21 23.68
CA PRO A 610 -12.39 25.18 23.52
C PRO A 610 -12.88 26.30 22.58
N LEU A 611 -14.16 26.25 22.16
CA LEU A 611 -14.73 27.21 21.21
C LEU A 611 -14.69 28.69 21.67
N ALA A 612 -14.52 28.93 22.98
CA ALA A 612 -14.33 30.26 23.55
C ALA A 612 -12.91 30.81 23.35
N SER A 613 -11.94 29.97 22.96
CA SER A 613 -10.56 30.36 22.67
C SER A 613 -10.43 31.03 21.30
N PRO A 614 -9.33 31.77 21.06
CA PRO A 614 -8.96 32.22 19.73
C PRO A 614 -8.93 31.07 18.72
N HIS A 615 -9.15 31.40 17.44
CA HIS A 615 -9.13 30.44 16.33
C HIS A 615 -7.80 29.69 16.28
N CYS A 616 -7.83 28.42 15.88
CA CYS A 616 -6.65 27.57 15.79
C CYS A 616 -6.29 27.23 14.33
N ASP A 617 -5.07 27.55 13.94
CA ASP A 617 -4.44 27.10 12.70
C ASP A 617 -3.58 25.87 13.01
N ILE A 618 -3.96 24.71 12.46
CA ILE A 618 -3.38 23.39 12.80
C ILE A 618 -2.61 22.87 11.59
N LEU A 619 -1.28 22.86 11.65
CA LEU A 619 -0.43 22.25 10.65
C LEU A 619 -0.33 20.74 10.89
N ILE A 620 -0.69 19.93 9.90
CA ILE A 620 -0.53 18.47 9.90
C ILE A 620 0.46 18.11 8.80
N THR A 621 1.63 17.58 9.18
CA THR A 621 2.71 17.28 8.23
C THR A 621 3.64 16.14 8.70
N GLY A 622 4.65 15.80 7.90
CA GLY A 622 5.63 14.74 8.16
C GLY A 622 5.29 13.41 7.47
N SER A 623 4.03 13.18 7.11
CA SER A 623 3.60 11.98 6.39
C SER A 623 2.26 12.19 5.68
N ILE A 624 2.15 11.72 4.44
CA ILE A 624 0.85 11.69 3.74
C ILE A 624 -0.17 10.76 4.42
N HIS A 625 0.29 9.67 5.03
CA HIS A 625 -0.60 8.75 5.77
C HIS A 625 -1.15 9.38 7.05
N LEU A 626 -0.40 10.31 7.68
CA LEU A 626 -0.91 11.07 8.82
C LEU A 626 -2.08 11.95 8.40
N LEU A 627 -2.02 12.52 7.20
CA LEU A 627 -3.06 13.40 6.69
C LEU A 627 -4.34 12.61 6.41
N GLY A 628 -4.20 11.44 5.79
CA GLY A 628 -5.31 10.50 5.60
C GLY A 628 -5.94 10.07 6.92
N ALA A 629 -5.12 9.76 7.92
CA ALA A 629 -5.59 9.44 9.27
C ALA A 629 -6.32 10.62 9.93
N ALA A 630 -5.87 11.86 9.72
CA ALA A 630 -6.55 13.05 10.21
C ALA A 630 -7.90 13.30 9.54
N LEU A 631 -7.98 13.18 8.22
CA LEU A 631 -9.25 13.28 7.49
C LEU A 631 -10.23 12.18 7.94
N THR A 632 -9.74 10.95 8.13
CA THR A 632 -10.56 9.84 8.62
C THR A 632 -11.04 10.06 10.05
N ALA A 633 -10.17 10.53 10.95
CA ALA A 633 -10.52 10.82 12.34
C ALA A 633 -11.63 11.88 12.44
N LEU A 634 -11.64 12.85 11.52
CA LEU A 634 -12.63 13.92 11.45
C LEU A 634 -13.86 13.57 10.60
N LYS A 635 -13.93 12.37 9.99
CA LYS A 635 -14.98 11.97 9.04
C LYS A 635 -15.08 12.90 7.81
N MET A 636 -13.92 13.31 7.33
CA MET A 636 -13.73 14.28 6.24
C MET A 636 -13.11 13.61 5.00
N GLU A 637 -13.31 12.31 4.81
CA GLU A 637 -12.75 11.55 3.69
C GLU A 637 -13.23 12.08 2.32
N GLY A 638 -14.36 12.80 2.28
CA GLY A 638 -14.82 13.52 1.09
C GLY A 638 -13.79 14.52 0.55
N TYR A 639 -12.97 15.14 1.41
CA TYR A 639 -11.91 16.06 0.99
C TYR A 639 -10.72 15.36 0.31
N ALA A 640 -10.65 14.02 0.35
CA ALA A 640 -9.68 13.25 -0.43
C ALA A 640 -10.22 12.89 -1.84
N ASN A 641 -11.53 12.93 -2.03
CA ASN A 641 -12.22 12.37 -3.20
C ASN A 641 -13.00 13.38 -4.05
N ASN A 642 -13.32 14.57 -3.52
CA ASN A 642 -14.11 15.57 -4.23
C ASN A 642 -13.30 16.78 -4.71
N SER A 643 -13.49 17.07 -5.99
CA SER A 643 -13.28 18.36 -6.66
C SER A 643 -14.59 19.16 -6.69
N SER A 644 -15.16 19.44 -5.52
CA SER A 644 -16.32 20.34 -5.36
C SER A 644 -16.17 21.21 -4.13
#